data_AF-A0AG29-F1
#
_entry.id   AF-A0AG29-F1
#
_cell.length_a   1.000
_cell.length_b   1.000
_cell.length_c   1.000
_cell.angle_alpha   90.00
_cell.angle_beta   90.00
_cell.angle_gamma   90.00
#
_symmetry.space_group_name_H-M   'P 1'
#
loop_
_entity.id
_entity.type
_entity.pdbx_description
1 polymer ?
#
loop_
_entity_poly.entity_id
_entity_poly.type
_entity_poly.pdbx_seq_one_letter_code
_entity_poly.pdbx_strand_id
1 'polypeptide(L)'
;MNKKLGLFLFAVLLTFGGFLLGNSPVYAAESDTSNITYKYVDFDTLTKEQKNSIIKGNPTETLNKDYENYSFVYKKNTAGDSANTDNNSAGGSKDKGYLVNENSPSGNASNNGKALIKTGDVGPDIYLIMLGFVLVGSGIGLLTLKKRHAKQFLLFLILFGGGSLMIGSIAQAAETSNLKPQETTTVAKGTKETKKPGNIEGYTYVGYIHTSKNDTKPTPLPNPVPVEQGTVTVNYQDEQGNSLAPTETLKGDIGETYTTVQKDITGYDFKEVQGDATGEFTTKAQVVTYIYAQTPTPVEQGTVTVNYQDEQGNAVAPTETLKGDIGETYTTVQKNITGYDFKEVQGNTTGEFTTKAQVVTYIYAKTVTPVEQGTVTVNYQDEQGNSLAPTETLKGDVGTTYTTAQKGITGYDFKEVQGNATGEFTKESQVVTYIYTQTPVPAANLTIKYLDENGNQIHEPKIISGNVGDPYDVTGDLNKLQIEGYTIDTTKLPANATGVLSNDQIQVIYVYNKNPLADVKITVKFVDQDGNPFMVPDLTTYQDGDFVPFYSNLDQYKVQLDYNQQIYNQNQVVPDIVIPGKEGDAYSLPKEMNFNIMDDKGNIIDYLIAPDADDTARGIMKFYNGISIPENREGTLKDKDIVVTYRIIPYDIYRPAP
;
A
#
# COMPACT_ATOMS: atom_id res chain seq x y z
N MET A 1 -30.67 90.65 -63.93
CA MET A 1 -30.97 91.93 -64.60
C MET A 1 -32.22 91.74 -65.47
N ASN A 2 -33.12 92.73 -65.53
CA ASN A 2 -34.35 92.85 -66.36
C ASN A 2 -34.29 92.23 -67.78
N LYS A 3 -35.35 91.76 -68.48
CA LYS A 3 -36.85 91.78 -68.40
C LYS A 3 -37.41 90.37 -68.83
N LYS A 4 -38.70 89.96 -68.82
CA LYS A 4 -40.09 90.52 -68.88
C LYS A 4 -40.69 90.79 -70.30
N LEU A 5 -41.96 90.36 -70.53
CA LEU A 5 -42.88 90.51 -71.71
C LEU A 5 -42.51 89.75 -73.02
N GLY A 6 -43.45 89.24 -73.87
CA GLY A 6 -44.90 88.94 -73.72
C GLY A 6 -45.84 89.47 -74.84
N LEU A 7 -46.61 88.59 -75.55
CA LEU A 7 -47.74 88.81 -76.53
C LEU A 7 -48.19 87.39 -77.09
N PHE A 8 -49.32 87.05 -77.78
CA PHE A 8 -50.72 87.56 -77.88
C PHE A 8 -51.71 86.59 -78.66
N LEU A 9 -52.98 86.52 -78.22
CA LEU A 9 -54.31 86.38 -78.94
C LEU A 9 -54.69 85.31 -80.05
N PHE A 10 -55.98 84.86 -79.96
CA PHE A 10 -56.93 84.23 -80.96
C PHE A 10 -56.65 82.78 -81.48
N ALA A 11 -57.57 81.78 -81.65
CA ALA A 11 -59.06 81.57 -81.69
C ALA A 11 -59.71 81.52 -83.12
N VAL A 12 -60.74 80.72 -83.52
CA VAL A 12 -61.65 79.68 -82.92
C VAL A 12 -62.46 78.90 -84.04
N LEU A 13 -63.24 77.79 -83.79
CA LEU A 13 -64.63 77.46 -84.31
C LEU A 13 -65.19 75.99 -84.05
N LEU A 14 -65.80 75.28 -85.04
CA LEU A 14 -66.79 74.14 -84.96
C LEU A 14 -66.59 73.06 -86.10
N THR A 15 -67.34 71.94 -86.35
CA THR A 15 -68.78 71.54 -86.16
C THR A 15 -69.10 70.01 -86.43
N PHE A 16 -70.01 69.36 -85.65
CA PHE A 16 -70.97 68.21 -85.94
C PHE A 16 -70.51 66.81 -86.50
N GLY A 17 -71.21 65.64 -86.35
CA GLY A 17 -72.35 65.18 -85.49
C GLY A 17 -73.05 63.81 -85.90
N GLY A 18 -73.40 62.90 -84.95
CA GLY A 18 -74.19 61.60 -85.10
C GLY A 18 -73.78 60.47 -84.07
N PHE A 19 -74.49 59.43 -83.57
CA PHE A 19 -75.83 58.74 -83.67
C PHE A 19 -76.07 57.66 -84.78
N LEU A 20 -76.76 56.48 -84.65
CA LEU A 20 -77.75 55.83 -83.71
C LEU A 20 -77.52 54.28 -83.44
N LEU A 21 -78.10 53.76 -82.32
CA LEU A 21 -78.60 52.40 -81.89
C LEU A 21 -78.45 51.12 -82.77
N GLY A 22 -78.46 49.85 -82.27
CA GLY A 22 -78.48 49.28 -80.89
C GLY A 22 -79.44 48.06 -80.71
N ASN A 23 -78.99 46.90 -80.15
CA ASN A 23 -79.86 45.82 -79.60
C ASN A 23 -79.08 44.75 -78.77
N SER A 24 -79.74 44.01 -77.85
CA SER A 24 -79.11 42.96 -76.99
C SER A 24 -80.09 41.85 -76.53
N PRO A 25 -79.64 40.57 -76.36
CA PRO A 25 -80.41 39.51 -75.68
C PRO A 25 -80.09 39.40 -74.18
N VAL A 26 -81.01 38.83 -73.39
CA VAL A 26 -80.86 38.59 -71.93
C VAL A 26 -80.57 37.12 -71.66
N TYR A 27 -79.66 36.84 -70.73
CA TYR A 27 -79.30 35.48 -70.28
C TYR A 27 -80.34 34.87 -69.32
N ALA A 28 -80.49 33.55 -69.35
CA ALA A 28 -81.08 32.81 -68.25
C ALA A 28 -80.11 32.76 -67.07
N ALA A 29 -80.62 32.82 -65.84
CA ALA A 29 -79.78 32.78 -64.64
C ALA A 29 -79.16 31.39 -64.45
N GLU A 30 -77.83 31.32 -64.38
CA GLU A 30 -77.13 30.11 -63.96
C GLU A 30 -77.43 29.83 -62.48
N SER A 31 -77.78 28.59 -62.15
CA SER A 31 -78.07 28.18 -60.78
C SER A 31 -76.79 28.09 -59.97
N ASP A 32 -76.70 28.86 -58.88
CA ASP A 32 -75.52 28.87 -58.03
C ASP A 32 -75.31 27.51 -57.33
N THR A 33 -74.19 26.85 -57.63
CA THR A 33 -74.01 25.40 -57.43
C THR A 33 -72.67 25.05 -56.78
N SER A 34 -72.67 23.97 -56.00
CA SER A 34 -71.50 23.38 -55.35
C SER A 34 -71.10 22.09 -56.07
N ASN A 35 -69.82 21.96 -56.41
CA ASN A 35 -69.25 20.72 -56.94
C ASN A 35 -68.67 19.90 -55.79
N ILE A 36 -69.29 18.77 -55.49
CA ILE A 36 -68.93 17.87 -54.39
C ILE A 36 -68.00 16.76 -54.88
N THR A 37 -66.95 16.46 -54.12
CA THR A 37 -66.08 15.29 -54.32
C THR A 37 -66.03 14.40 -53.07
N TYR A 38 -66.32 13.11 -53.24
CA TYR A 38 -66.22 12.09 -52.20
C TYR A 38 -65.03 11.17 -52.42
N LYS A 39 -64.16 11.07 -51.43
CA LYS A 39 -63.02 10.13 -51.37
C LYS A 39 -63.22 9.13 -50.24
N TYR A 40 -62.53 8.00 -50.34
CA TYR A 40 -62.67 6.87 -49.42
C TYR A 40 -61.27 6.39 -49.06
N VAL A 41 -60.81 6.69 -47.85
CA VAL A 41 -59.38 6.62 -47.49
C VAL A 41 -59.15 5.74 -46.27
N ASP A 42 -58.02 5.02 -46.26
CA ASP A 42 -57.60 4.25 -45.09
C ASP A 42 -57.07 5.21 -44.01
N PHE A 43 -57.61 5.07 -42.80
CA PHE A 43 -57.20 5.80 -41.60
C PHE A 43 -55.69 5.79 -41.44
N ASP A 44 -55.02 4.65 -41.63
CA ASP A 44 -53.60 4.53 -41.33
C ASP A 44 -52.73 5.34 -42.31
N THR A 45 -53.20 5.59 -43.55
CA THR A 45 -52.52 6.43 -44.57
C THR A 45 -52.54 7.94 -44.30
N LEU A 46 -53.38 8.42 -43.38
CA LEU A 46 -53.54 9.86 -43.10
C LEU A 46 -52.40 10.43 -42.24
N THR A 47 -52.06 11.71 -42.45
CA THR A 47 -51.12 12.43 -41.57
C THR A 47 -51.70 12.64 -40.17
N LYS A 48 -50.87 13.05 -39.20
CA LYS A 48 -51.32 13.29 -37.83
C LYS A 48 -52.35 14.43 -37.74
N GLU A 49 -52.18 15.46 -38.56
CA GLU A 49 -53.04 16.63 -38.68
C GLU A 49 -54.38 16.25 -39.31
N GLN A 50 -54.35 15.42 -40.36
CA GLN A 50 -55.54 14.84 -40.98
C GLN A 50 -56.30 13.93 -40.02
N LYS A 51 -55.60 13.06 -39.26
CA LYS A 51 -56.19 12.21 -38.21
C LYS A 51 -56.88 13.03 -37.12
N ASN A 52 -56.30 14.17 -36.73
CA ASN A 52 -56.91 15.12 -35.80
C ASN A 52 -58.11 15.89 -36.38
N SER A 53 -58.28 15.90 -37.71
CA SER A 53 -59.36 16.60 -38.42
C SER A 53 -60.58 15.72 -38.73
N ILE A 54 -60.63 14.48 -38.21
CA ILE A 54 -61.72 13.53 -38.48
C ILE A 54 -62.95 13.86 -37.61
N ILE A 55 -64.03 14.26 -38.29
CA ILE A 55 -65.36 14.44 -37.72
C ILE A 55 -66.03 13.06 -37.60
N LYS A 56 -66.41 12.67 -36.37
CA LYS A 56 -67.13 11.41 -36.13
C LYS A 56 -68.59 11.53 -36.52
N GLY A 57 -69.11 10.53 -37.24
CA GLY A 57 -70.48 10.51 -37.76
C GLY A 57 -70.52 10.64 -39.27
N ASN A 58 -71.65 11.11 -39.82
CA ASN A 58 -71.84 11.33 -41.25
C ASN A 58 -71.89 12.84 -41.54
N PRO A 59 -71.52 13.28 -42.75
CA PRO A 59 -71.75 14.65 -43.23
C PRO A 59 -73.19 15.12 -43.02
N THR A 60 -73.32 16.36 -42.56
CA THR A 60 -74.61 17.06 -42.36
C THR A 60 -74.53 18.57 -42.58
N GLU A 61 -73.41 19.06 -43.13
CA GLU A 61 -73.16 20.46 -43.41
C GLU A 61 -74.05 20.99 -44.54
N THR A 62 -74.25 22.31 -44.59
CA THR A 62 -74.90 22.96 -45.73
C THR A 62 -73.84 23.43 -46.72
N LEU A 63 -73.95 22.99 -47.96
CA LEU A 63 -73.02 23.23 -49.05
C LEU A 63 -73.20 24.67 -49.54
N ASN A 64 -72.13 25.47 -49.51
CA ASN A 64 -72.18 26.92 -49.71
C ASN A 64 -70.99 27.49 -50.49
N LYS A 65 -70.05 26.64 -50.92
CA LYS A 65 -68.85 27.01 -51.68
C LYS A 65 -68.86 26.37 -53.06
N ASP A 66 -68.07 26.91 -53.98
CA ASP A 66 -68.04 26.46 -55.38
C ASP A 66 -67.53 25.00 -55.51
N TYR A 67 -66.63 24.63 -54.60
CA TYR A 67 -66.08 23.27 -54.46
C TYR A 67 -66.15 22.81 -53.00
N GLU A 68 -66.67 21.60 -52.81
CA GLU A 68 -66.90 20.95 -51.51
C GLU A 68 -66.25 19.55 -51.55
N ASN A 69 -65.42 19.19 -50.58
CA ASN A 69 -64.68 17.92 -50.57
C ASN A 69 -64.96 17.16 -49.27
N TYR A 70 -65.17 15.85 -49.38
CA TYR A 70 -65.39 14.93 -48.26
C TYR A 70 -64.52 13.69 -48.42
N SER A 71 -63.68 13.39 -47.44
CA SER A 71 -62.92 12.14 -47.36
C SER A 71 -63.49 11.26 -46.26
N PHE A 72 -64.24 10.21 -46.63
CA PHE A 72 -64.72 9.19 -45.70
C PHE A 72 -63.55 8.29 -45.27
N VAL A 73 -63.31 8.19 -43.96
CA VAL A 73 -62.16 7.52 -43.37
C VAL A 73 -62.57 6.18 -42.76
N TYR A 74 -61.82 5.13 -43.09
CA TYR A 74 -62.06 3.77 -42.61
C TYR A 74 -60.77 3.17 -42.05
N LYS A 75 -60.84 2.46 -40.92
CA LYS A 75 -59.71 1.71 -40.37
C LYS A 75 -59.89 0.22 -40.65
N LYS A 76 -58.80 -0.46 -41.05
CA LYS A 76 -58.83 -1.90 -41.29
C LYS A 76 -59.11 -2.69 -40.01
N ASN A 77 -59.94 -3.72 -40.11
CA ASN A 77 -60.29 -4.58 -38.98
C ASN A 77 -59.17 -5.60 -38.73
N THR A 78 -58.52 -5.52 -37.57
CA THR A 78 -57.58 -6.54 -37.09
C THR A 78 -58.33 -7.77 -36.59
N ALA A 79 -57.77 -8.96 -36.80
CA ALA A 79 -58.42 -10.21 -36.41
C ALA A 79 -58.44 -10.37 -34.88
N GLY A 80 -59.63 -10.26 -34.29
CA GLY A 80 -59.84 -10.31 -32.84
C GLY A 80 -60.00 -8.93 -32.21
N ASP A 81 -61.20 -8.37 -32.32
CA ASP A 81 -61.90 -7.82 -31.16
C ASP A 81 -63.39 -7.62 -31.48
N SER A 82 -64.26 -7.82 -30.49
CA SER A 82 -65.70 -7.57 -30.59
C SER A 82 -66.29 -7.18 -29.25
N ALA A 83 -67.19 -6.20 -29.29
CA ALA A 83 -68.10 -5.77 -28.24
C ALA A 83 -67.53 -5.06 -26.98
N ASN A 84 -68.06 -3.85 -26.77
CA ASN A 84 -68.38 -3.18 -25.51
C ASN A 84 -67.29 -2.75 -24.50
N THR A 85 -67.26 -1.43 -24.31
CA THR A 85 -67.63 -0.68 -23.07
C THR A 85 -67.33 -1.35 -21.70
N ASP A 86 -66.80 -0.64 -20.69
CA ASP A 86 -67.32 0.66 -20.25
C ASP A 86 -66.37 1.60 -19.48
N ASN A 87 -66.85 2.83 -19.34
CA ASN A 87 -66.35 4.00 -18.61
C ASN A 87 -65.65 3.76 -17.22
N ASN A 88 -64.57 4.50 -16.90
CA ASN A 88 -64.59 5.82 -16.19
C ASN A 88 -63.39 6.13 -15.24
N SER A 89 -62.94 7.39 -15.28
CA SER A 89 -62.41 8.25 -14.19
C SER A 89 -61.38 7.78 -13.12
N ALA A 90 -60.14 8.22 -13.34
CA ALA A 90 -59.45 9.30 -12.60
C ALA A 90 -59.01 9.17 -11.11
N GLY A 91 -57.71 9.40 -10.88
CA GLY A 91 -57.11 9.92 -9.63
C GLY A 91 -56.64 8.88 -8.60
N GLY A 92 -55.47 9.02 -7.95
CA GLY A 92 -54.37 9.96 -8.17
C GLY A 92 -53.39 10.07 -6.98
N SER A 93 -52.14 10.45 -7.27
CA SER A 93 -51.13 11.01 -6.33
C SER A 93 -50.60 10.18 -5.13
N LYS A 94 -49.30 9.79 -5.20
CA LYS A 94 -48.28 9.79 -4.11
C LYS A 94 -48.52 8.86 -2.90
N ASP A 95 -47.54 8.53 -2.04
CA ASP A 95 -46.14 9.00 -1.90
C ASP A 95 -45.16 7.84 -1.52
N LYS A 96 -43.94 8.17 -1.10
CA LYS A 96 -42.80 7.27 -0.84
C LYS A 96 -42.90 6.47 0.47
N GLY A 97 -42.64 5.17 0.37
CA GLY A 97 -41.50 4.48 1.03
C GLY A 97 -41.37 4.45 2.56
N TYR A 98 -40.20 3.97 3.02
CA TYR A 98 -39.78 3.74 4.42
C TYR A 98 -40.58 2.66 5.19
N LEU A 99 -40.01 1.91 6.15
CA LEU A 99 -38.63 1.38 6.36
C LEU A 99 -38.66 0.38 7.55
N VAL A 100 -37.61 -0.44 7.73
CA VAL A 100 -37.25 -1.25 8.95
C VAL A 100 -38.31 -2.26 9.48
N ASN A 101 -38.03 -3.24 10.38
CA ASN A 101 -36.76 -3.62 11.02
C ASN A 101 -36.56 -5.14 11.26
N GLU A 102 -35.32 -5.51 11.60
CA GLU A 102 -34.86 -6.56 12.54
C GLU A 102 -35.64 -7.89 12.70
N ASN A 103 -34.93 -9.01 12.51
CA ASN A 103 -34.25 -9.64 13.64
C ASN A 103 -33.09 -10.57 13.24
N SER A 104 -32.16 -10.77 14.19
CA SER A 104 -30.86 -11.47 14.08
C SER A 104 -30.93 -12.91 14.63
N PRO A 105 -29.83 -13.72 14.63
CA PRO A 105 -28.90 -14.04 13.54
C PRO A 105 -28.57 -15.57 13.48
N SER A 106 -27.55 -15.95 12.67
CA SER A 106 -26.84 -17.26 12.66
C SER A 106 -27.61 -18.46 12.05
N GLY A 107 -26.88 -19.44 11.47
CA GLY A 107 -27.56 -20.59 10.84
C GLY A 107 -26.79 -21.62 9.97
N ASN A 108 -25.46 -21.55 9.82
CA ASN A 108 -24.59 -22.57 9.17
C ASN A 108 -24.84 -22.96 7.69
N ALA A 109 -23.74 -23.35 7.01
CA ALA A 109 -23.75 -23.90 5.66
C ALA A 109 -23.81 -25.43 5.64
N SER A 110 -24.68 -26.01 4.81
CA SER A 110 -24.71 -27.42 4.41
C SER A 110 -25.76 -27.60 3.28
N ASN A 111 -25.61 -28.40 2.21
CA ASN A 111 -24.44 -28.96 1.52
C ASN A 111 -24.92 -29.56 0.17
N ASN A 112 -23.98 -29.81 -0.77
CA ASN A 112 -24.04 -30.83 -1.84
C ASN A 112 -25.25 -30.89 -2.83
N GLY A 113 -25.00 -30.72 -4.13
CA GLY A 113 -26.03 -30.87 -5.19
C GLY A 113 -25.49 -30.98 -6.63
N LYS A 114 -24.62 -31.96 -6.88
CA LYS A 114 -23.88 -32.23 -8.14
C LYS A 114 -24.67 -32.08 -9.48
N ALA A 115 -23.94 -31.56 -10.49
CA ALA A 115 -23.84 -32.06 -11.89
C ALA A 115 -24.97 -31.79 -12.92
N LEU A 116 -24.73 -31.78 -14.25
CA LEU A 116 -23.51 -31.59 -15.09
C LEU A 116 -23.93 -31.29 -16.57
N ILE A 117 -23.17 -30.40 -17.24
CA ILE A 117 -22.88 -30.34 -18.71
C ILE A 117 -23.99 -29.99 -19.74
N LYS A 118 -23.52 -29.22 -20.74
CA LYS A 118 -24.14 -28.61 -21.94
C LYS A 118 -24.61 -29.58 -23.04
N THR A 119 -25.64 -29.15 -23.79
CA THR A 119 -25.72 -29.12 -25.28
C THR A 119 -26.91 -28.21 -25.69
N GLY A 120 -27.08 -27.73 -26.92
CA GLY A 120 -26.32 -27.85 -28.18
C GLY A 120 -26.83 -26.81 -29.21
N ASP A 121 -26.18 -26.70 -30.37
CA ASP A 121 -26.35 -25.61 -31.36
C ASP A 121 -26.53 -26.14 -32.81
N VAL A 122 -27.34 -25.48 -33.64
CA VAL A 122 -27.23 -25.29 -35.12
C VAL A 122 -28.36 -24.38 -35.67
N GLY A 123 -28.06 -23.60 -36.72
CA GLY A 123 -28.99 -22.65 -37.40
C GLY A 123 -29.88 -23.25 -38.53
N PRO A 124 -30.29 -22.48 -39.59
CA PRO A 124 -29.42 -21.54 -40.32
C PRO A 124 -30.01 -20.16 -40.74
N ASP A 125 -29.10 -19.27 -41.19
CA ASP A 125 -29.18 -18.15 -42.16
C ASP A 125 -30.42 -17.23 -42.32
N ILE A 126 -30.20 -15.90 -42.18
CA ILE A 126 -30.25 -14.89 -43.27
C ILE A 126 -29.87 -13.47 -42.75
N TYR A 127 -29.36 -12.60 -43.65
CA TYR A 127 -28.83 -11.24 -43.40
C TYR A 127 -29.90 -10.13 -43.17
N LEU A 128 -29.54 -9.02 -42.49
CA LEU A 128 -29.14 -7.71 -43.09
C LEU A 128 -28.86 -6.61 -42.02
N ILE A 129 -28.50 -5.38 -42.48
CA ILE A 129 -28.29 -4.11 -41.74
C ILE A 129 -27.00 -4.11 -40.89
N MET A 130 -25.85 -3.53 -41.29
CA MET A 130 -25.52 -2.24 -41.95
C MET A 130 -25.89 -0.99 -41.16
N LEU A 131 -24.94 -0.51 -40.35
CA LEU A 131 -24.78 0.91 -40.04
C LEU A 131 -23.29 1.25 -40.09
N GLY A 132 -22.92 2.35 -40.76
CA GLY A 132 -21.52 2.76 -40.91
C GLY A 132 -21.36 4.27 -40.77
N PHE A 133 -20.28 4.68 -40.09
CA PHE A 133 -19.74 6.04 -40.09
C PHE A 133 -18.22 5.96 -40.08
N VAL A 134 -17.56 6.77 -40.91
CA VAL A 134 -16.12 6.74 -41.19
C VAL A 134 -15.64 8.16 -41.55
N LEU A 135 -14.43 8.53 -41.07
CA LEU A 135 -13.69 9.79 -41.35
C LEU A 135 -14.33 11.08 -40.80
N VAL A 136 -13.62 12.16 -40.45
CA VAL A 136 -12.18 12.57 -40.52
C VAL A 136 -11.79 13.17 -39.14
N GLY A 137 -10.57 13.18 -38.61
CA GLY A 137 -9.26 12.63 -39.03
C GLY A 137 -8.07 13.48 -38.51
N SER A 138 -6.83 13.04 -38.80
CA SER A 138 -5.52 13.71 -38.52
C SER A 138 -5.10 13.90 -37.03
N GLY A 139 -3.83 13.79 -36.64
CA GLY A 139 -2.67 13.16 -37.29
C GLY A 139 -1.40 14.01 -37.39
N ILE A 140 -0.38 13.70 -36.56
CA ILE A 140 1.09 13.91 -36.67
C ILE A 140 1.70 13.03 -35.54
N GLY A 141 2.77 12.23 -35.69
CA GLY A 141 3.52 11.81 -36.88
C GLY A 141 5.04 11.86 -36.68
N LEU A 142 5.76 10.72 -36.78
CA LEU A 142 7.22 10.63 -36.99
C LEU A 142 7.66 9.15 -37.25
N LEU A 143 8.62 8.95 -38.17
CA LEU A 143 9.59 7.83 -38.30
C LEU A 143 9.06 6.35 -38.29
N THR A 144 9.44 5.44 -39.21
CA THR A 144 10.64 5.32 -40.06
C THR A 144 10.34 4.72 -41.45
N LEU A 145 11.33 4.74 -42.35
CA LEU A 145 11.25 4.20 -43.72
C LEU A 145 11.94 2.84 -43.89
N LYS A 146 11.23 1.81 -44.39
CA LYS A 146 11.82 0.81 -45.30
C LYS A 146 10.77 0.16 -46.22
N LYS A 147 11.10 0.06 -47.51
CA LYS A 147 10.19 -0.38 -48.60
C LYS A 147 9.98 -1.90 -48.64
N ARG A 148 8.78 -2.36 -49.05
CA ARG A 148 8.60 -3.31 -50.17
C ARG A 148 7.14 -3.53 -50.60
N HIS A 149 6.83 -3.21 -51.87
CA HIS A 149 5.70 -3.66 -52.72
C HIS A 149 4.23 -3.43 -52.22
N ALA A 150 3.20 -3.31 -53.07
CA ALA A 150 3.05 -2.84 -54.46
C ALA A 150 1.53 -2.69 -54.80
N LYS A 151 1.20 -1.97 -55.91
CA LYS A 151 -0.14 -1.87 -56.57
C LYS A 151 -1.24 -1.06 -55.82
N GLN A 152 -2.32 -0.54 -56.45
CA GLN A 152 -2.51 0.19 -57.74
C GLN A 152 -3.96 0.77 -57.81
N PHE A 153 -4.26 1.62 -58.82
CA PHE A 153 -5.56 2.32 -59.10
C PHE A 153 -5.95 3.45 -58.12
N LEU A 154 -6.30 4.71 -58.50
CA LEU A 154 -7.11 5.34 -59.59
C LEU A 154 -8.57 5.57 -59.11
N LEU A 155 -8.95 6.75 -58.59
CA LEU A 155 -9.25 8.05 -59.24
C LEU A 155 -10.57 8.05 -60.04
N PHE A 156 -11.55 8.87 -59.59
CA PHE A 156 -12.45 9.78 -60.35
C PHE A 156 -13.42 10.39 -59.28
N LEU A 157 -13.51 11.68 -58.93
CA LEU A 157 -13.35 13.00 -59.56
C LEU A 157 -14.71 13.67 -59.91
N ILE A 158 -15.19 14.52 -58.98
CA ILE A 158 -15.80 15.87 -59.17
C ILE A 158 -16.90 16.06 -60.24
N LEU A 159 -18.05 16.67 -59.86
CA LEU A 159 -18.50 18.01 -60.33
C LEU A 159 -19.83 18.49 -59.69
N PHE A 160 -19.79 19.68 -59.08
CA PHE A 160 -20.80 20.77 -58.96
C PHE A 160 -22.29 20.47 -58.58
N GLY A 161 -23.00 21.37 -57.87
CA GLY A 161 -22.58 22.61 -57.18
C GLY A 161 -23.61 23.75 -57.22
N GLY A 162 -23.80 24.44 -56.08
CA GLY A 162 -24.47 25.75 -55.98
C GLY A 162 -25.99 25.74 -55.81
N GLY A 163 -26.53 26.84 -55.25
CA GLY A 163 -27.98 27.10 -55.14
C GLY A 163 -28.50 27.26 -53.71
N SER A 164 -28.55 28.49 -53.19
CA SER A 164 -29.00 28.78 -51.82
C SER A 164 -30.53 28.93 -51.71
N LEU A 165 -31.07 28.37 -50.62
CA LEU A 165 -32.18 28.88 -49.80
C LEU A 165 -33.25 29.78 -50.47
N MET A 166 -34.42 29.21 -50.73
CA MET A 166 -35.72 29.86 -50.47
C MET A 166 -36.71 28.84 -49.90
N ILE A 167 -37.68 29.29 -49.10
CA ILE A 167 -38.55 28.44 -48.27
C ILE A 167 -39.96 28.35 -48.85
N GLY A 168 -40.53 27.14 -48.86
CA GLY A 168 -41.91 26.85 -49.28
C GLY A 168 -41.97 26.25 -50.69
N SER A 169 -42.65 25.11 -50.92
CA SER A 169 -43.38 24.23 -50.00
C SER A 169 -43.18 22.76 -50.41
N ILE A 170 -43.15 21.85 -49.43
CA ILE A 170 -42.75 20.46 -49.68
C ILE A 170 -43.93 19.66 -50.25
N ALA A 171 -43.90 19.44 -51.57
CA ALA A 171 -44.76 18.47 -52.23
C ALA A 171 -44.30 17.03 -51.92
N GLN A 172 -44.59 16.52 -50.72
CA GLN A 172 -44.55 15.08 -50.47
C GLN A 172 -45.71 14.42 -51.23
N ALA A 173 -45.38 13.75 -52.33
CA ALA A 173 -46.31 12.92 -53.08
C ALA A 173 -46.60 11.63 -52.30
N ALA A 174 -47.45 11.74 -51.28
CA ALA A 174 -48.02 10.57 -50.61
C ALA A 174 -49.07 9.92 -51.53
N GLU A 175 -48.77 8.72 -52.04
CA GLU A 175 -49.71 7.91 -52.81
C GLU A 175 -50.90 7.52 -51.92
N THR A 176 -52.00 8.26 -52.03
CA THR A 176 -53.23 8.00 -51.28
C THR A 176 -54.07 6.94 -52.00
N SER A 177 -53.80 5.68 -51.67
CA SER A 177 -54.57 4.51 -52.09
C SER A 177 -56.01 4.59 -51.57
N ASN A 178 -56.90 5.12 -52.41
CA ASN A 178 -58.33 5.20 -52.09
C ASN A 178 -58.93 3.79 -52.08
N LEU A 179 -59.64 3.44 -51.01
CA LEU A 179 -60.24 2.12 -50.77
C LEU A 179 -61.32 1.75 -51.81
N LYS A 180 -61.89 2.74 -52.50
CA LYS A 180 -62.68 2.61 -53.72
C LYS A 180 -62.59 3.90 -54.55
N PRO A 181 -63.02 3.92 -55.83
CA PRO A 181 -63.00 5.12 -56.66
C PRO A 181 -63.70 6.32 -56.02
N GLN A 182 -63.18 7.53 -56.30
CA GLN A 182 -63.82 8.77 -55.88
C GLN A 182 -65.11 9.03 -56.67
N GLU A 183 -66.10 9.64 -56.03
CA GLU A 183 -67.40 9.99 -56.64
C GLU A 183 -67.53 11.52 -56.69
N THR A 184 -68.04 12.09 -57.78
CA THR A 184 -68.33 13.53 -57.87
C THR A 184 -69.79 13.79 -58.24
N THR A 185 -70.32 14.92 -57.79
CA THR A 185 -71.68 15.37 -58.12
C THR A 185 -71.81 16.89 -57.97
N THR A 186 -72.83 17.50 -58.57
CA THR A 186 -73.07 18.95 -58.53
C THR A 186 -74.48 19.20 -58.04
N VAL A 187 -74.64 20.06 -57.03
CA VAL A 187 -75.94 20.39 -56.42
C VAL A 187 -76.09 21.90 -56.22
N ALA A 188 -77.31 22.40 -56.04
CA ALA A 188 -77.51 23.82 -55.71
C ALA A 188 -76.90 24.16 -54.33
N LYS A 189 -76.29 25.33 -54.20
CA LYS A 189 -75.87 25.86 -52.88
C LYS A 189 -77.08 26.05 -51.97
N GLY A 190 -76.85 25.92 -50.67
CA GLY A 190 -77.92 25.80 -49.67
C GLY A 190 -78.46 24.37 -49.51
N THR A 191 -78.05 23.40 -50.34
CA THR A 191 -78.37 21.98 -50.12
C THR A 191 -77.64 21.46 -48.89
N LYS A 192 -78.34 20.71 -48.04
CA LYS A 192 -77.75 20.03 -46.88
C LYS A 192 -77.23 18.66 -47.27
N GLU A 193 -75.99 18.35 -46.89
CA GLU A 193 -75.39 17.06 -47.18
C GLU A 193 -76.05 15.92 -46.37
N THR A 194 -76.19 14.76 -47.01
CA THR A 194 -76.84 13.55 -46.47
C THR A 194 -76.18 12.24 -46.90
N LYS A 195 -75.14 12.27 -47.74
CA LYS A 195 -74.37 11.11 -48.22
C LYS A 195 -73.81 10.32 -47.04
N LYS A 196 -74.34 9.12 -46.85
CA LYS A 196 -73.82 8.17 -45.86
C LYS A 196 -72.63 7.40 -46.46
N PRO A 197 -71.60 7.09 -45.65
CA PRO A 197 -70.54 6.17 -46.05
C PRO A 197 -71.13 4.80 -46.35
N GLY A 198 -70.63 4.15 -47.41
CA GLY A 198 -70.96 2.75 -47.69
C GLY A 198 -70.19 1.81 -46.76
N ASN A 199 -70.73 0.62 -46.50
CA ASN A 199 -69.97 -0.44 -45.83
C ASN A 199 -68.84 -0.92 -46.76
N ILE A 200 -67.65 -1.18 -46.20
CA ILE A 200 -66.50 -1.72 -46.93
C ILE A 200 -66.02 -2.96 -46.17
N GLU A 201 -65.96 -4.11 -46.86
CA GLU A 201 -65.65 -5.39 -46.22
C GLU A 201 -64.22 -5.41 -45.65
N GLY A 202 -64.06 -5.87 -44.41
CA GLY A 202 -62.78 -5.86 -43.69
C GLY A 202 -62.38 -4.50 -43.09
N TYR A 203 -63.24 -3.47 -43.17
CA TYR A 203 -62.96 -2.13 -42.65
C TYR A 203 -64.10 -1.57 -41.79
N THR A 204 -63.76 -0.83 -40.74
CA THR A 204 -64.70 -0.08 -39.90
C THR A 204 -64.63 1.40 -40.25
N TYR A 205 -65.78 2.03 -40.52
CA TYR A 205 -65.86 3.47 -40.74
C TYR A 205 -65.59 4.26 -39.45
N VAL A 206 -64.74 5.30 -39.53
CA VAL A 206 -64.24 6.08 -38.38
C VAL A 206 -64.88 7.48 -38.31
N GLY A 207 -65.14 8.09 -39.47
CA GLY A 207 -65.57 9.48 -39.60
C GLY A 207 -65.16 10.05 -40.96
N TYR A 208 -65.25 11.36 -41.13
CA TYR A 208 -64.91 12.05 -42.38
C TYR A 208 -64.09 13.32 -42.14
N ILE A 209 -63.41 13.80 -43.19
CA ILE A 209 -62.72 15.09 -43.23
C ILE A 209 -63.37 15.92 -44.34
N HIS A 210 -63.64 17.21 -44.08
CA HIS A 210 -64.32 18.11 -45.02
C HIS A 210 -63.51 19.40 -45.30
N THR A 211 -63.45 19.86 -46.55
CA THR A 211 -62.83 21.13 -46.96
C THR A 211 -63.56 21.80 -48.13
N SER A 212 -63.57 23.14 -48.17
CA SER A 212 -64.40 23.94 -49.08
C SER A 212 -63.70 25.20 -49.61
N LYS A 213 -64.01 25.64 -50.85
CA LYS A 213 -63.44 26.88 -51.44
C LYS A 213 -64.28 27.50 -52.57
N ASN A 214 -64.04 28.79 -52.84
CA ASN A 214 -64.54 29.51 -54.01
C ASN A 214 -63.41 29.82 -55.02
N ASP A 215 -63.78 30.24 -56.24
CA ASP A 215 -62.88 30.71 -57.29
C ASP A 215 -62.85 32.26 -57.42
N THR A 216 -61.74 32.82 -57.92
CA THR A 216 -61.51 34.28 -57.97
C THR A 216 -60.66 34.72 -59.17
N LYS A 217 -61.15 35.65 -60.01
CA LYS A 217 -60.46 36.14 -61.22
C LYS A 217 -60.68 37.65 -61.47
N PRO A 218 -59.65 38.45 -61.85
CA PRO A 218 -59.75 39.91 -62.02
C PRO A 218 -59.93 40.40 -63.49
N THR A 219 -60.32 41.68 -63.65
CA THR A 219 -60.64 42.37 -64.94
C THR A 219 -60.30 43.90 -64.87
N PRO A 220 -59.89 44.62 -65.96
CA PRO A 220 -59.38 46.02 -65.86
C PRO A 220 -60.03 47.14 -66.74
N LEU A 221 -59.74 48.43 -66.39
CA LEU A 221 -59.86 49.72 -67.17
C LEU A 221 -61.29 50.27 -67.46
N PRO A 222 -61.53 51.57 -67.87
CA PRO A 222 -60.62 52.63 -68.38
C PRO A 222 -60.80 54.10 -67.81
N ASN A 223 -60.17 55.12 -68.44
CA ASN A 223 -60.16 56.58 -68.11
C ASN A 223 -60.79 57.51 -69.19
N PRO A 224 -61.21 58.77 -68.85
CA PRO A 224 -61.59 59.80 -69.84
C PRO A 224 -60.99 61.24 -69.67
N VAL A 225 -60.55 61.85 -70.78
CA VAL A 225 -60.52 63.30 -71.17
C VAL A 225 -59.90 64.38 -70.21
N PRO A 226 -58.96 65.26 -70.68
CA PRO A 226 -58.12 66.10 -69.80
C PRO A 226 -58.65 67.52 -69.46
N VAL A 227 -58.13 68.09 -68.36
CA VAL A 227 -58.30 69.49 -67.93
C VAL A 227 -56.94 70.23 -67.96
N GLU A 228 -56.86 71.49 -67.50
CA GLU A 228 -55.59 72.23 -67.38
C GLU A 228 -54.73 71.68 -66.24
N GLN A 229 -53.42 71.49 -66.48
CA GLN A 229 -52.55 70.66 -65.62
C GLN A 229 -51.39 71.42 -64.96
N GLY A 230 -51.12 71.09 -63.71
CA GLY A 230 -49.89 71.47 -63.00
C GLY A 230 -48.75 70.46 -63.27
N THR A 231 -47.52 70.82 -62.88
CA THR A 231 -46.36 69.92 -62.99
C THR A 231 -45.58 69.81 -61.68
N VAL A 232 -45.17 68.60 -61.32
CA VAL A 232 -44.26 68.33 -60.19
C VAL A 232 -43.05 67.56 -60.70
N THR A 233 -41.86 68.13 -60.58
CA THR A 233 -40.62 67.48 -60.96
C THR A 233 -40.03 66.74 -59.76
N VAL A 234 -39.71 65.45 -59.92
CA VAL A 234 -39.15 64.62 -58.83
C VAL A 234 -37.71 64.23 -59.17
N ASN A 235 -36.75 64.66 -58.35
CA ASN A 235 -35.34 64.34 -58.51
C ASN A 235 -34.88 63.30 -57.48
N TYR A 236 -33.85 62.54 -57.86
CA TYR A 236 -33.21 61.53 -57.03
C TYR A 236 -31.70 61.75 -57.13
N GLN A 237 -31.04 62.15 -56.04
CA GLN A 237 -29.65 62.60 -56.07
C GLN A 237 -28.85 62.24 -54.81
N ASP A 238 -27.52 62.30 -54.90
CA ASP A 238 -26.65 62.20 -53.72
C ASP A 238 -26.55 63.53 -52.95
N GLU A 239 -25.83 63.51 -51.83
CA GLU A 239 -25.54 64.70 -51.01
C GLU A 239 -24.72 65.77 -51.74
N GLN A 240 -24.09 65.43 -52.87
CA GLN A 240 -23.30 66.32 -53.71
C GLN A 240 -24.10 66.90 -54.89
N GLY A 241 -25.33 66.44 -55.10
CA GLY A 241 -26.25 66.89 -56.15
C GLY A 241 -26.15 66.12 -57.48
N ASN A 242 -25.44 64.99 -57.53
CA ASN A 242 -25.40 64.14 -58.73
C ASN A 242 -26.69 63.31 -58.82
N SER A 243 -27.31 63.26 -60.00
CA SER A 243 -28.52 62.47 -60.23
C SER A 243 -28.23 60.96 -60.16
N LEU A 244 -28.84 60.28 -59.18
CA LEU A 244 -28.69 58.84 -58.94
C LEU A 244 -29.74 58.00 -59.69
N ALA A 245 -30.91 58.57 -59.97
CA ALA A 245 -31.93 57.98 -60.83
C ALA A 245 -32.59 59.05 -61.70
N PRO A 246 -33.16 58.69 -62.87
CA PRO A 246 -33.79 59.65 -63.77
C PRO A 246 -34.87 60.50 -63.08
N THR A 247 -34.80 61.82 -63.32
CA THR A 247 -35.83 62.79 -62.93
C THR A 247 -37.18 62.41 -63.52
N GLU A 248 -38.21 62.42 -62.69
CA GLU A 248 -39.61 62.20 -63.09
C GLU A 248 -40.36 63.53 -63.17
N THR A 249 -41.50 63.53 -63.86
CA THR A 249 -42.38 64.69 -63.92
C THR A 249 -43.82 64.22 -63.87
N LEU A 250 -44.46 64.41 -62.71
CA LEU A 250 -45.87 64.18 -62.54
C LEU A 250 -46.66 65.32 -63.18
N LYS A 251 -47.82 64.97 -63.75
CA LYS A 251 -48.82 65.91 -64.26
C LYS A 251 -50.20 65.45 -63.80
N GLY A 252 -51.03 66.39 -63.43
CA GLY A 252 -52.42 66.19 -63.04
C GLY A 252 -53.14 67.53 -63.04
N ASP A 253 -54.46 67.47 -62.99
CA ASP A 253 -55.32 68.62 -63.21
C ASP A 253 -55.24 69.58 -62.00
N ILE A 254 -55.40 70.89 -62.22
CA ILE A 254 -55.18 71.88 -61.15
C ILE A 254 -56.12 71.64 -59.95
N GLY A 255 -55.53 71.37 -58.78
CA GLY A 255 -56.23 70.99 -57.55
C GLY A 255 -56.30 69.48 -57.28
N GLU A 256 -55.86 68.61 -58.18
CA GLU A 256 -55.67 67.18 -57.87
C GLU A 256 -54.47 66.98 -56.93
N THR A 257 -54.56 66.01 -56.03
CA THR A 257 -53.44 65.66 -55.13
C THR A 257 -52.38 64.83 -55.85
N TYR A 258 -51.11 65.22 -55.74
CA TYR A 258 -49.96 64.41 -56.12
C TYR A 258 -49.30 63.74 -54.90
N THR A 259 -48.63 62.62 -55.17
CA THR A 259 -47.75 61.92 -54.23
C THR A 259 -46.51 61.47 -54.99
N THR A 260 -45.33 61.78 -54.46
CA THR A 260 -44.05 61.31 -54.99
C THR A 260 -43.59 60.05 -54.24
N VAL A 261 -42.78 59.21 -54.89
CA VAL A 261 -42.37 57.90 -54.34
C VAL A 261 -40.85 57.86 -54.19
N GLN A 262 -40.37 57.53 -52.99
CA GLN A 262 -38.95 57.25 -52.76
C GLN A 262 -38.52 56.01 -53.56
N LYS A 263 -37.29 55.99 -54.08
CA LYS A 263 -36.73 54.82 -54.77
C LYS A 263 -35.70 54.13 -53.90
N ASP A 264 -35.67 52.81 -53.93
CA ASP A 264 -34.51 52.06 -53.45
C ASP A 264 -33.39 52.16 -54.50
N ILE A 265 -32.21 52.65 -54.10
CA ILE A 265 -31.08 52.89 -54.99
C ILE A 265 -29.90 52.03 -54.52
N THR A 266 -29.54 51.01 -55.29
CA THR A 266 -28.52 50.03 -54.91
C THR A 266 -27.18 50.69 -54.53
N GLY A 267 -26.74 50.47 -53.29
CA GLY A 267 -25.50 51.04 -52.74
C GLY A 267 -25.65 52.42 -52.08
N TYR A 268 -26.88 52.93 -51.95
CA TYR A 268 -27.19 54.16 -51.26
C TYR A 268 -28.39 54.01 -50.32
N ASP A 269 -28.26 54.51 -49.10
CA ASP A 269 -29.33 54.63 -48.13
C ASP A 269 -30.05 55.98 -48.28
N PHE A 270 -31.37 55.99 -48.11
CA PHE A 270 -32.14 57.25 -48.14
C PHE A 270 -31.82 58.14 -46.94
N LYS A 271 -31.62 59.44 -47.18
CA LYS A 271 -31.28 60.42 -46.16
C LYS A 271 -32.45 61.37 -45.84
N GLU A 272 -32.93 62.12 -46.83
CA GLU A 272 -33.98 63.13 -46.65
C GLU A 272 -34.71 63.47 -47.95
N VAL A 273 -35.91 64.04 -47.85
CA VAL A 273 -36.65 64.60 -48.99
C VAL A 273 -36.81 66.10 -48.81
N GLN A 274 -36.52 66.86 -49.87
CA GLN A 274 -36.63 68.32 -49.92
C GLN A 274 -37.78 68.72 -50.84
N GLY A 275 -38.66 69.60 -50.35
CA GLY A 275 -39.95 69.90 -50.99
C GLY A 275 -41.05 68.94 -50.54
N ASP A 276 -42.30 69.33 -50.78
CA ASP A 276 -43.48 68.61 -50.27
C ASP A 276 -43.73 67.33 -51.09
N ALA A 277 -43.41 66.16 -50.53
CA ALA A 277 -43.59 64.85 -51.19
C ALA A 277 -45.07 64.50 -51.48
N THR A 278 -46.02 65.24 -50.90
CA THR A 278 -47.45 65.17 -51.18
C THR A 278 -48.03 66.59 -51.17
N GLY A 279 -48.84 66.94 -52.15
CA GLY A 279 -49.48 68.25 -52.25
C GLY A 279 -50.56 68.27 -53.33
N GLU A 280 -51.00 69.46 -53.75
CA GLU A 280 -51.91 69.63 -54.89
C GLU A 280 -51.18 70.17 -56.13
N PHE A 281 -51.60 69.78 -57.33
CA PHE A 281 -51.10 70.35 -58.58
C PHE A 281 -51.51 71.83 -58.67
N THR A 282 -50.55 72.74 -58.45
CA THR A 282 -50.77 74.18 -58.61
C THR A 282 -50.36 74.67 -59.99
N THR A 283 -50.75 75.91 -60.34
CA THR A 283 -50.36 76.57 -61.60
C THR A 283 -48.87 76.99 -61.64
N LYS A 284 -48.10 76.69 -60.59
CA LYS A 284 -46.65 76.79 -60.55
C LYS A 284 -46.05 75.40 -60.59
N ALA A 285 -44.97 75.23 -61.36
CA ALA A 285 -44.16 74.03 -61.29
C ALA A 285 -43.59 73.86 -59.87
N GLN A 286 -43.80 72.68 -59.29
CA GLN A 286 -43.29 72.28 -57.98
C GLN A 286 -42.12 71.31 -58.17
N VAL A 287 -41.24 71.20 -57.16
CA VAL A 287 -40.07 70.33 -57.21
C VAL A 287 -39.94 69.59 -55.89
N VAL A 288 -39.74 68.28 -55.97
CA VAL A 288 -39.41 67.39 -54.86
C VAL A 288 -38.08 66.72 -55.17
N THR A 289 -37.19 66.62 -54.19
CA THR A 289 -35.86 66.04 -54.36
C THR A 289 -35.56 65.06 -53.24
N TYR A 290 -35.44 63.77 -53.56
CA TYR A 290 -34.97 62.75 -52.62
C TYR A 290 -33.45 62.70 -52.64
N ILE A 291 -32.84 62.80 -51.46
CA ILE A 291 -31.38 62.78 -51.24
C ILE A 291 -30.99 61.46 -50.56
N TYR A 292 -29.91 60.86 -51.04
CA TYR A 292 -29.38 59.58 -50.58
C TYR A 292 -27.88 59.71 -50.22
N ALA A 293 -27.42 58.89 -49.28
CA ALA A 293 -26.02 58.79 -48.85
C ALA A 293 -25.47 57.38 -49.16
N GLN A 294 -24.16 57.24 -49.40
CA GLN A 294 -23.59 55.96 -49.83
C GLN A 294 -23.45 54.95 -48.68
N THR A 295 -23.90 53.71 -48.89
CA THR A 295 -23.87 52.63 -47.88
C THR A 295 -22.43 52.15 -47.63
N PRO A 296 -21.92 52.16 -46.38
CA PRO A 296 -20.55 51.73 -46.08
C PRO A 296 -20.39 50.19 -46.06
N THR A 297 -19.25 49.69 -46.54
CA THR A 297 -18.92 48.26 -46.62
C THR A 297 -18.51 47.67 -45.25
N PRO A 298 -18.96 46.46 -44.87
CA PRO A 298 -18.44 45.78 -43.68
C PRO A 298 -16.97 45.38 -43.79
N VAL A 299 -16.26 45.38 -42.66
CA VAL A 299 -14.90 44.85 -42.51
C VAL A 299 -14.91 43.41 -41.96
N GLU A 300 -13.87 42.63 -42.27
CA GLU A 300 -13.70 41.28 -41.73
C GLU A 300 -13.19 41.31 -40.28
N GLN A 301 -13.51 40.28 -39.50
CA GLN A 301 -13.12 40.15 -38.09
C GLN A 301 -12.34 38.85 -37.81
N GLY A 302 -11.37 38.94 -36.90
CA GLY A 302 -10.61 37.79 -36.39
C GLY A 302 -11.23 37.19 -35.13
N THR A 303 -10.70 36.03 -34.71
CA THR A 303 -11.15 35.35 -33.48
C THR A 303 -9.97 34.76 -32.70
N VAL A 304 -10.09 34.76 -31.36
CA VAL A 304 -9.15 34.10 -30.44
C VAL A 304 -9.94 33.28 -29.43
N THR A 305 -9.61 32.00 -29.26
CA THR A 305 -10.24 31.11 -28.27
C THR A 305 -9.29 30.90 -27.08
N VAL A 306 -9.78 31.04 -25.85
CA VAL A 306 -8.98 30.90 -24.62
C VAL A 306 -9.51 29.72 -23.80
N ASN A 307 -8.73 28.65 -23.70
CA ASN A 307 -9.06 27.44 -22.97
C ASN A 307 -8.39 27.39 -21.58
N TYR A 308 -9.02 26.69 -20.65
CA TYR A 308 -8.53 26.48 -19.29
C TYR A 308 -8.68 24.99 -18.95
N GLN A 309 -7.60 24.22 -18.96
CA GLN A 309 -7.64 22.75 -18.89
C GLN A 309 -6.62 22.16 -17.90
N ASP A 310 -6.83 20.91 -17.47
CA ASP A 310 -5.84 20.15 -16.71
C ASP A 310 -4.75 19.53 -17.62
N GLU A 311 -3.76 18.88 -16.99
CA GLU A 311 -2.69 18.14 -17.67
C GLU A 311 -3.19 16.94 -18.51
N GLN A 312 -4.44 16.53 -18.35
CA GLN A 312 -5.08 15.46 -19.12
C GLN A 312 -5.99 16.01 -20.26
N GLY A 313 -6.14 17.33 -20.35
CA GLY A 313 -6.95 18.01 -21.36
C GLY A 313 -8.43 18.21 -21.00
N ASN A 314 -8.84 17.93 -19.76
CA ASN A 314 -10.20 18.21 -19.29
C ASN A 314 -10.35 19.70 -18.97
N ALA A 315 -11.46 20.33 -19.35
CA ALA A 315 -11.71 21.74 -19.03
C ALA A 315 -11.92 21.95 -17.52
N VAL A 316 -11.08 22.77 -16.90
CA VAL A 316 -11.15 23.14 -15.46
C VAL A 316 -11.83 24.50 -15.23
N ALA A 317 -11.99 25.31 -16.27
CA ALA A 317 -12.86 26.49 -16.27
C ALA A 317 -13.43 26.73 -17.68
N PRO A 318 -14.53 27.51 -17.82
CA PRO A 318 -15.14 27.77 -19.13
C PRO A 318 -14.20 28.45 -20.12
N THR A 319 -14.18 27.95 -21.35
CA THR A 319 -13.53 28.56 -22.51
C THR A 319 -14.14 29.92 -22.84
N GLU A 320 -13.30 30.87 -23.26
CA GLU A 320 -13.68 32.21 -23.71
C GLU A 320 -13.38 32.40 -25.20
N THR A 321 -14.05 33.34 -25.85
CA THR A 321 -13.80 33.71 -27.25
C THR A 321 -13.77 35.23 -27.40
N LEU A 322 -12.65 35.75 -27.86
CA LEU A 322 -12.46 37.16 -28.21
C LEU A 322 -12.73 37.36 -29.71
N LYS A 323 -13.22 38.55 -30.07
CA LYS A 323 -13.41 39.02 -31.44
C LYS A 323 -12.94 40.47 -31.55
N GLY A 324 -12.45 40.85 -32.73
CA GLY A 324 -12.04 42.21 -33.07
C GLY A 324 -11.73 42.29 -34.57
N ASP A 325 -11.58 43.51 -35.08
CA ASP A 325 -11.31 43.77 -36.48
C ASP A 325 -9.87 43.37 -36.84
N ILE A 326 -9.61 43.00 -38.10
CA ILE A 326 -8.28 42.50 -38.51
C ILE A 326 -7.19 43.58 -38.29
N GLY A 327 -6.22 43.26 -37.43
CA GLY A 327 -5.15 44.17 -37.00
C GLY A 327 -5.38 44.85 -35.63
N GLU A 328 -6.55 44.70 -35.00
CA GLU A 328 -6.72 45.12 -33.60
C GLU A 328 -5.95 44.18 -32.66
N THR A 329 -5.51 44.69 -31.50
CA THR A 329 -4.77 43.88 -30.51
C THR A 329 -5.68 43.16 -29.53
N TYR A 330 -5.26 41.97 -29.09
CA TYR A 330 -5.92 41.18 -28.05
C TYR A 330 -4.97 40.87 -26.88
N THR A 331 -5.56 40.55 -25.73
CA THR A 331 -4.87 40.07 -24.52
C THR A 331 -5.72 39.03 -23.80
N THR A 332 -5.11 38.04 -23.14
CA THR A 332 -5.78 36.96 -22.42
C THR A 332 -5.36 36.91 -20.95
N VAL A 333 -6.27 36.46 -20.08
CA VAL A 333 -6.08 36.53 -18.62
C VAL A 333 -6.03 35.11 -18.01
N GLN A 334 -5.01 34.86 -17.20
CA GLN A 334 -4.91 33.65 -16.38
C GLN A 334 -5.97 33.68 -15.26
N LYS A 335 -6.64 32.55 -15.02
CA LYS A 335 -7.62 32.42 -13.93
C LYS A 335 -6.98 31.81 -12.69
N ASN A 336 -7.51 32.14 -11.52
CA ASN A 336 -7.28 31.38 -10.30
C ASN A 336 -8.38 30.33 -10.19
N ILE A 337 -8.03 29.05 -9.99
CA ILE A 337 -8.99 27.93 -10.05
C ILE A 337 -8.88 27.10 -8.77
N THR A 338 -9.96 27.00 -8.00
CA THR A 338 -9.94 26.33 -6.70
C THR A 338 -9.59 24.84 -6.83
N GLY A 339 -8.54 24.41 -6.11
CA GLY A 339 -8.04 23.03 -6.15
C GLY A 339 -7.10 22.72 -7.32
N TYR A 340 -6.65 23.75 -8.05
CA TYR A 340 -5.74 23.63 -9.19
C TYR A 340 -4.68 24.73 -9.17
N ASP A 341 -3.41 24.35 -9.26
CA ASP A 341 -2.27 25.25 -9.39
C ASP A 341 -1.97 25.49 -10.88
N PHE A 342 -1.63 26.74 -11.24
CA PHE A 342 -1.24 27.05 -12.62
C PHE A 342 0.12 26.43 -12.98
N LYS A 343 0.20 25.77 -14.14
CA LYS A 343 1.41 25.11 -14.63
C LYS A 343 2.09 25.87 -15.76
N GLU A 344 1.39 26.07 -16.87
CA GLU A 344 1.93 26.72 -18.07
C GLU A 344 0.82 27.29 -18.97
N VAL A 345 1.20 28.15 -19.93
CA VAL A 345 0.29 28.63 -20.98
C VAL A 345 0.88 28.32 -22.35
N GLN A 346 0.02 27.84 -23.26
CA GLN A 346 0.37 27.48 -24.63
C GLN A 346 -0.34 28.43 -25.59
N GLY A 347 0.37 28.92 -26.61
CA GLY A 347 -0.10 29.98 -27.51
C GLY A 347 0.28 31.39 -27.00
N ASN A 348 -0.02 32.41 -27.81
CA ASN A 348 0.36 33.79 -27.52
C ASN A 348 -0.71 34.47 -26.67
N THR A 349 -0.39 34.86 -25.44
CA THR A 349 -1.35 35.56 -24.55
C THR A 349 -1.66 37.00 -24.97
N THR A 350 -0.90 37.55 -25.91
CA THR A 350 -1.13 38.85 -26.55
C THR A 350 -0.77 38.78 -28.03
N GLY A 351 -1.52 39.46 -28.89
CA GLY A 351 -1.24 39.52 -30.34
C GLY A 351 -2.22 40.43 -31.07
N GLU A 352 -2.34 40.26 -32.39
CA GLU A 352 -3.33 40.93 -33.23
C GLU A 352 -4.38 39.94 -33.76
N PHE A 353 -5.62 40.40 -33.97
CA PHE A 353 -6.66 39.62 -34.62
C PHE A 353 -6.28 39.40 -36.10
N THR A 354 -6.17 38.13 -36.49
CA THR A 354 -5.87 37.73 -37.88
C THR A 354 -7.03 36.96 -38.49
N THR A 355 -7.02 36.81 -39.82
CA THR A 355 -8.03 36.03 -40.58
C THR A 355 -7.98 34.53 -40.28
N LYS A 356 -7.00 34.08 -39.49
CA LYS A 356 -6.96 32.74 -38.90
C LYS A 356 -7.35 32.81 -37.43
N ALA A 357 -8.26 31.92 -37.02
CA ALA A 357 -8.59 31.73 -35.61
C ALA A 357 -7.32 31.35 -34.82
N GLN A 358 -7.10 32.01 -33.70
CA GLN A 358 -5.98 31.77 -32.79
C GLN A 358 -6.48 31.05 -31.52
N VAL A 359 -5.59 30.31 -30.85
CA VAL A 359 -5.92 29.59 -29.62
C VAL A 359 -4.85 29.84 -28.57
N VAL A 360 -5.30 30.10 -27.34
CA VAL A 360 -4.48 30.19 -26.13
C VAL A 360 -5.04 29.17 -25.14
N THR A 361 -4.18 28.42 -24.46
CA THR A 361 -4.58 27.36 -23.52
C THR A 361 -3.76 27.48 -22.24
N TYR A 362 -4.42 27.82 -21.13
CA TYR A 362 -3.84 27.76 -19.79
C TYR A 362 -3.99 26.35 -19.23
N ILE A 363 -2.88 25.74 -18.80
CA ILE A 363 -2.82 24.39 -18.23
C ILE A 363 -2.59 24.48 -16.72
N TYR A 364 -3.33 23.66 -15.97
CA TYR A 364 -3.31 23.61 -14.52
C TYR A 364 -3.01 22.19 -14.02
N ALA A 365 -2.24 22.07 -12.95
CA ALA A 365 -2.02 20.82 -12.22
C ALA A 365 -2.98 20.77 -11.02
N LYS A 366 -3.46 19.58 -10.63
CA LYS A 366 -4.39 19.46 -9.50
C LYS A 366 -3.64 19.58 -8.17
N THR A 367 -4.08 20.49 -7.30
CA THR A 367 -3.46 20.71 -6.00
C THR A 367 -3.58 19.47 -5.11
N VAL A 368 -2.45 18.85 -4.77
CA VAL A 368 -2.39 17.73 -3.82
C VAL A 368 -1.96 18.23 -2.44
N THR A 369 -2.85 18.13 -1.46
CA THR A 369 -2.50 18.36 -0.06
C THR A 369 -1.57 17.24 0.42
N PRO A 370 -0.34 17.53 0.90
CA PRO A 370 0.55 16.50 1.41
C PRO A 370 -0.04 15.87 2.67
N VAL A 371 -0.25 14.56 2.65
CA VAL A 371 -0.55 13.76 3.84
C VAL A 371 0.67 13.72 4.74
N GLU A 372 0.48 14.09 6.02
CA GLU A 372 1.55 14.04 7.01
C GLU A 372 2.08 12.60 7.16
N GLN A 373 3.40 12.46 7.24
CA GLN A 373 4.09 11.18 7.37
C GLN A 373 4.45 10.92 8.82
N GLY A 374 4.05 9.78 9.36
CA GLY A 374 4.57 9.26 10.61
C GLY A 374 5.83 8.42 10.41
N THR A 375 6.57 8.19 11.49
CA THR A 375 7.73 7.29 11.50
C THR A 375 7.69 6.32 12.67
N VAL A 376 8.16 5.10 12.43
CA VAL A 376 8.39 4.08 13.47
C VAL A 376 9.82 3.58 13.35
N THR A 377 10.62 3.78 14.39
CA THR A 377 12.00 3.31 14.47
C THR A 377 12.03 1.96 15.19
N VAL A 378 12.62 0.93 14.57
CA VAL A 378 12.71 -0.42 15.13
C VAL A 378 14.15 -0.74 15.49
N ASN A 379 14.41 -0.94 16.78
CA ASN A 379 15.72 -1.28 17.33
C ASN A 379 15.79 -2.76 17.73
N TYR A 380 16.99 -3.31 17.65
CA TYR A 380 17.32 -4.69 18.01
C TYR A 380 18.59 -4.64 18.88
N GLN A 381 18.46 -4.93 20.18
CA GLN A 381 19.53 -4.70 21.16
C GLN A 381 19.57 -5.73 22.28
N ASP A 382 20.72 -5.83 22.97
CA ASP A 382 20.84 -6.63 24.19
C ASP A 382 20.23 -5.92 25.43
N GLU A 383 20.34 -6.58 26.59
CA GLU A 383 19.86 -6.04 27.87
C GLU A 383 20.64 -4.81 28.37
N GLN A 384 21.82 -4.57 27.80
CA GLN A 384 22.71 -3.45 28.12
C GLN A 384 22.50 -2.26 27.16
N GLY A 385 21.72 -2.44 26.09
CA GLY A 385 21.42 -1.43 25.08
C GLY A 385 22.36 -1.40 23.88
N ASN A 386 23.24 -2.39 23.71
CA ASN A 386 24.09 -2.49 22.53
C ASN A 386 23.28 -2.96 21.32
N SER A 387 23.40 -2.27 20.19
CA SER A 387 22.71 -2.67 18.94
C SER A 387 23.27 -3.99 18.39
N LEU A 388 22.39 -4.99 18.27
CA LEU A 388 22.70 -6.34 17.76
C LEU A 388 22.40 -6.50 16.26
N ALA A 389 21.50 -5.67 15.72
CA ALA A 389 21.22 -5.59 14.29
C ALA A 389 20.87 -4.15 13.90
N PRO A 390 21.06 -3.75 12.62
CA PRO A 390 20.77 -2.40 12.16
C PRO A 390 19.33 -1.97 12.47
N THR A 391 19.20 -0.75 13.01
CA THR A 391 17.93 -0.06 13.20
C THR A 391 17.18 0.10 11.88
N GLU A 392 15.89 -0.21 11.89
CA GLU A 392 14.99 0.00 10.75
C GLU A 392 14.10 1.23 10.99
N THR A 393 13.65 1.86 9.92
CA THR A 393 12.69 2.98 10.00
C THR A 393 11.56 2.75 9.01
N LEU A 394 10.37 2.47 9.53
CA LEU A 394 9.13 2.46 8.75
C LEU A 394 8.61 3.89 8.61
N LYS A 395 7.96 4.17 7.49
CA LYS A 395 7.27 5.44 7.19
C LYS A 395 5.92 5.15 6.55
N GLY A 396 4.94 6.00 6.81
CA GLY A 396 3.62 5.91 6.20
C GLY A 396 2.72 7.07 6.60
N ASP A 397 1.61 7.22 5.90
CA ASP A 397 0.63 8.27 6.12
C ASP A 397 0.02 8.16 7.53
N VAL A 398 -0.11 9.27 8.25
CA VAL A 398 -0.68 9.29 9.60
C VAL A 398 -2.11 8.70 9.61
N GLY A 399 -2.35 7.74 10.50
CA GLY A 399 -3.59 6.95 10.57
C GLY A 399 -3.59 5.67 9.72
N THR A 400 -2.48 5.32 9.04
CA THR A 400 -2.31 3.99 8.42
C THR A 400 -1.60 3.02 9.37
N THR A 401 -1.90 1.72 9.27
CA THR A 401 -1.35 0.70 10.18
C THR A 401 0.08 0.30 9.86
N TYR A 402 0.90 0.08 10.88
CA TYR A 402 2.23 -0.54 10.78
C TYR A 402 2.31 -1.88 11.54
N THR A 403 3.35 -2.66 11.23
CA THR A 403 3.69 -3.90 11.94
C THR A 403 5.20 -4.09 11.88
N THR A 404 5.82 -4.47 13.00
CA THR A 404 7.24 -4.80 13.13
C THR A 404 7.42 -6.28 13.42
N ALA A 405 8.61 -6.84 13.17
CA ALA A 405 8.90 -8.25 13.39
C ALA A 405 10.16 -8.46 14.22
N GLN A 406 10.14 -9.49 15.07
CA GLN A 406 11.33 -10.02 15.72
C GLN A 406 12.29 -10.59 14.66
N LYS A 407 13.60 -10.46 14.88
CA LYS A 407 14.64 -11.12 14.07
C LYS A 407 15.23 -12.31 14.83
N GLY A 408 15.67 -13.33 14.11
CA GLY A 408 16.62 -14.29 14.67
C GLY A 408 18.02 -13.66 14.67
N ILE A 409 18.71 -13.67 15.81
CA ILE A 409 20.05 -13.09 15.97
C ILE A 409 20.98 -14.22 16.45
N THR A 410 22.05 -14.50 15.71
CA THR A 410 22.95 -15.63 16.02
C THR A 410 23.64 -15.41 17.37
N GLY A 411 23.45 -16.37 18.29
CA GLY A 411 23.99 -16.30 19.66
C GLY A 411 23.17 -15.45 20.64
N TYR A 412 21.94 -15.09 20.28
CA TYR A 412 21.02 -14.34 21.13
C TYR A 412 19.59 -14.87 21.03
N ASP A 413 18.99 -15.14 22.18
CA ASP A 413 17.58 -15.50 22.33
C ASP A 413 16.72 -14.25 22.56
N PHE A 414 15.49 -14.25 22.05
CA PHE A 414 14.57 -13.13 22.24
C PHE A 414 14.01 -13.11 23.67
N LYS A 415 14.02 -11.93 24.30
CA LYS A 415 13.53 -11.72 25.67
C LYS A 415 12.14 -11.08 25.68
N GLU A 416 12.04 -9.86 25.14
CA GLU A 416 10.81 -9.05 25.18
C GLU A 416 10.82 -7.98 24.08
N VAL A 417 9.65 -7.40 23.81
CA VAL A 417 9.52 -6.21 22.96
C VAL A 417 8.99 -5.05 23.80
N GLN A 418 9.67 -3.90 23.69
CA GLN A 418 9.31 -2.65 24.34
C GLN A 418 8.71 -1.70 23.29
N GLY A 419 7.61 -1.03 23.64
CA GLY A 419 6.77 -0.31 22.66
C GLY A 419 5.79 -1.23 21.93
N ASN A 420 5.04 -0.66 20.99
CA ASN A 420 3.94 -1.37 20.31
C ASN A 420 4.43 -1.99 19.00
N ALA A 421 4.53 -3.33 18.92
CA ALA A 421 4.95 -4.01 17.68
C ALA A 421 3.94 -3.87 16.51
N THR A 422 2.72 -3.43 16.80
CA THR A 422 1.66 -3.11 15.83
C THR A 422 0.92 -1.87 16.29
N GLY A 423 0.54 -0.99 15.36
CA GLY A 423 -0.18 0.24 15.67
C GLY A 423 -0.51 1.04 14.41
N GLU A 424 -0.82 2.32 14.57
CA GLU A 424 -0.99 3.28 13.46
C GLU A 424 0.14 4.32 13.47
N PHE A 425 0.53 4.80 12.29
CA PHE A 425 1.48 5.90 12.16
C PHE A 425 0.90 7.18 12.78
N THR A 426 1.66 7.80 13.68
CA THR A 426 1.32 9.05 14.36
C THR A 426 2.18 10.20 13.86
N LYS A 427 1.76 11.45 14.12
CA LYS A 427 2.57 12.65 13.86
C LYS A 427 3.89 12.65 14.64
N GLU A 428 3.85 12.10 15.86
CA GLU A 428 5.03 11.88 16.71
C GLU A 428 5.75 10.59 16.27
N SER A 429 7.08 10.59 16.29
CA SER A 429 7.89 9.41 15.97
C SER A 429 7.77 8.34 17.06
N GLN A 430 7.36 7.13 16.68
CA GLN A 430 7.28 5.98 17.58
C GLN A 430 8.58 5.17 17.57
N VAL A 431 8.84 4.44 18.65
CA VAL A 431 9.98 3.52 18.79
C VAL A 431 9.48 2.16 19.25
N VAL A 432 9.98 1.11 18.61
CA VAL A 432 9.80 -0.29 19.02
C VAL A 432 11.19 -0.89 19.22
N THR A 433 11.43 -1.55 20.36
CA THR A 433 12.74 -2.12 20.67
C THR A 433 12.58 -3.59 21.04
N TYR A 434 13.17 -4.47 20.23
CA TYR A 434 13.28 -5.89 20.55
C TYR A 434 14.53 -6.10 21.41
N ILE A 435 14.33 -6.57 22.64
CA ILE A 435 15.38 -6.91 23.62
C ILE A 435 15.72 -8.39 23.47
N TYR A 436 17.02 -8.70 23.51
CA TYR A 436 17.55 -10.06 23.44
C TYR A 436 18.49 -10.34 24.62
N THR A 437 18.54 -11.61 25.02
CA THR A 437 19.50 -12.14 26.01
C THR A 437 20.53 -12.98 25.25
N GLN A 438 21.81 -12.92 25.63
CA GLN A 438 22.83 -13.75 24.98
C GLN A 438 22.58 -15.24 25.25
N THR A 439 22.60 -16.06 24.20
CA THR A 439 22.41 -17.52 24.32
C THR A 439 23.59 -18.13 25.09
N PRO A 440 23.38 -18.83 26.21
CA PRO A 440 24.45 -19.45 26.97
C PRO A 440 25.10 -20.58 26.15
N VAL A 441 26.38 -20.44 25.83
CA VAL A 441 27.19 -21.46 25.16
C VAL A 441 27.98 -22.23 26.23
N PRO A 442 27.75 -23.54 26.43
CA PRO A 442 28.52 -24.33 27.38
C PRO A 442 30.02 -24.31 27.06
N ALA A 443 30.85 -24.04 28.06
CA ALA A 443 32.30 -24.06 27.95
C ALA A 443 32.87 -25.48 28.01
N ALA A 444 34.14 -25.63 27.65
CA ALA A 444 34.91 -26.80 28.02
C ALA A 444 35.10 -26.86 29.54
N ASN A 445 34.95 -28.05 30.13
CA ASN A 445 35.10 -28.27 31.56
C ASN A 445 36.52 -27.93 32.04
N LEU A 446 36.62 -27.03 33.02
CA LEU A 446 37.86 -26.78 33.75
C LEU A 446 38.17 -27.98 34.63
N THR A 447 39.41 -28.47 34.57
CA THR A 447 39.91 -29.61 35.34
C THR A 447 41.01 -29.16 36.30
N ILE A 448 40.77 -29.27 37.61
CA ILE A 448 41.81 -29.07 38.63
C ILE A 448 42.47 -30.41 38.92
N LYS A 449 43.81 -30.47 38.82
CA LYS A 449 44.62 -31.64 39.17
C LYS A 449 45.48 -31.36 40.40
N TYR A 450 45.69 -32.41 41.19
CA TYR A 450 46.49 -32.39 42.41
C TYR A 450 47.62 -33.41 42.24
N LEU A 451 48.85 -32.92 42.08
CA LEU A 451 50.02 -33.73 41.72
C LEU A 451 51.11 -33.66 42.79
N ASP A 452 51.93 -34.70 42.92
CA ASP A 452 53.16 -34.68 43.73
C ASP A 452 54.31 -33.90 43.03
N GLU A 453 55.45 -33.80 43.70
CA GLU A 453 56.66 -33.18 43.14
C GLU A 453 57.24 -33.87 41.89
N ASN A 454 56.77 -35.07 41.54
CA ASN A 454 57.17 -35.87 40.39
C ASN A 454 56.14 -35.85 39.24
N GLY A 455 54.96 -35.25 39.45
CA GLY A 455 53.85 -35.18 38.50
C GLY A 455 52.83 -36.33 38.59
N ASN A 456 52.90 -37.19 39.60
CA ASN A 456 51.92 -38.25 39.84
C ASN A 456 50.63 -37.67 40.44
N GLN A 457 49.45 -38.18 40.04
CA GLN A 457 48.18 -37.77 40.64
C GLN A 457 48.02 -38.36 42.05
N ILE A 458 47.79 -37.49 43.05
CA ILE A 458 47.66 -37.88 44.47
C ILE A 458 46.23 -37.73 45.03
N HIS A 459 45.34 -37.08 44.28
CA HIS A 459 43.91 -36.96 44.61
C HIS A 459 43.08 -36.86 43.33
N GLU A 460 41.82 -37.29 43.38
CA GLU A 460 40.90 -37.21 42.24
C GLU A 460 40.72 -35.77 41.72
N PRO A 461 40.67 -35.54 40.39
CA PRO A 461 40.53 -34.20 39.82
C PRO A 461 39.17 -33.58 40.11
N LYS A 462 39.15 -32.29 40.46
CA LYS A 462 37.90 -31.52 40.59
C LYS A 462 37.52 -30.93 39.24
N ILE A 463 36.28 -31.18 38.81
CA ILE A 463 35.73 -30.65 37.55
C ILE A 463 34.84 -29.43 37.86
N ILE A 464 34.97 -28.37 37.05
CA ILE A 464 34.08 -27.20 37.06
C ILE A 464 33.53 -26.98 35.65
N SER A 465 32.20 -26.90 35.56
CA SER A 465 31.42 -26.68 34.34
C SER A 465 30.73 -25.32 34.39
N GLY A 466 30.66 -24.62 33.25
CA GLY A 466 29.92 -23.36 33.10
C GLY A 466 29.78 -23.00 31.62
N ASN A 467 29.52 -21.73 31.34
CA ASN A 467 29.40 -21.17 30.00
C ASN A 467 30.67 -20.42 29.57
N VAL A 468 30.83 -20.22 28.27
CA VAL A 468 31.94 -19.43 27.71
C VAL A 468 31.82 -17.98 28.20
N GLY A 469 32.88 -17.49 28.85
CA GLY A 469 32.92 -16.17 29.49
C GLY A 469 32.61 -16.17 30.99
N ASP A 470 32.08 -17.27 31.56
CA ASP A 470 31.84 -17.35 33.00
C ASP A 470 33.18 -17.25 33.76
N PRO A 471 33.32 -16.35 34.76
CA PRO A 471 34.54 -16.22 35.53
C PRO A 471 34.73 -17.39 36.50
N TYR A 472 35.97 -17.84 36.66
CA TYR A 472 36.35 -18.81 37.69
C TYR A 472 37.46 -18.27 38.58
N ASP A 473 37.39 -18.66 39.86
CA ASP A 473 38.45 -18.51 40.85
C ASP A 473 38.52 -19.80 41.66
N VAL A 474 39.65 -20.51 41.57
CA VAL A 474 39.92 -21.74 42.32
C VAL A 474 40.99 -21.55 43.40
N THR A 475 41.50 -20.32 43.61
CA THR A 475 42.42 -20.00 44.71
C THR A 475 41.79 -20.31 46.08
N GLY A 476 40.47 -20.19 46.20
CA GLY A 476 39.71 -20.55 47.39
C GLY A 476 39.63 -22.05 47.71
N ASP A 477 40.09 -22.95 46.83
CA ASP A 477 40.21 -24.39 47.12
C ASP A 477 41.52 -24.74 47.85
N LEU A 478 42.57 -23.91 47.72
CA LEU A 478 43.88 -24.08 48.39
C LEU A 478 43.75 -24.35 49.89
N ASN A 479 42.85 -23.61 50.55
CA ASN A 479 42.64 -23.66 52.00
C ASN A 479 41.63 -24.74 52.44
N LYS A 480 41.11 -25.55 51.50
CA LYS A 480 40.05 -26.54 51.75
C LYS A 480 40.48 -27.97 51.49
N LEU A 481 41.33 -28.22 50.49
CA LEU A 481 41.76 -29.57 50.15
C LEU A 481 43.04 -29.97 50.91
N GLN A 482 42.83 -30.54 52.10
CA GLN A 482 43.87 -31.31 52.80
C GLN A 482 44.01 -32.69 52.16
N ILE A 483 45.24 -33.10 51.84
CA ILE A 483 45.56 -34.43 51.31
C ILE A 483 46.48 -35.09 52.34
N GLU A 484 46.10 -36.28 52.83
CA GLU A 484 46.85 -36.99 53.87
C GLU A 484 48.26 -37.34 53.40
N GLY A 485 49.28 -37.04 54.21
CA GLY A 485 50.69 -37.25 53.86
C GLY A 485 51.30 -36.23 52.90
N TYR A 486 50.58 -35.17 52.50
CA TYR A 486 51.07 -34.14 51.58
C TYR A 486 50.80 -32.71 52.09
N THR A 487 51.59 -31.74 51.62
CA THR A 487 51.39 -30.29 51.84
C THR A 487 51.58 -29.53 50.54
N ILE A 488 50.77 -28.50 50.30
CA ILE A 488 50.78 -27.78 49.03
C ILE A 488 52.06 -26.94 48.85
N ASP A 489 52.65 -26.99 47.66
CA ASP A 489 53.82 -26.20 47.33
C ASP A 489 53.43 -24.76 46.98
N THR A 490 53.48 -23.89 47.99
CA THR A 490 53.18 -22.46 47.86
C THR A 490 54.17 -21.70 46.96
N THR A 491 55.27 -22.32 46.54
CA THR A 491 56.22 -21.75 45.56
C THR A 491 55.87 -22.11 44.11
N LYS A 492 55.01 -23.12 43.88
CA LYS A 492 54.59 -23.64 42.57
C LYS A 492 53.10 -23.42 42.28
N LEU A 493 52.51 -22.35 42.80
CA LEU A 493 51.09 -22.05 42.58
C LEU A 493 50.79 -21.73 41.09
N PRO A 494 49.72 -22.29 40.50
CA PRO A 494 49.38 -22.09 39.09
C PRO A 494 48.93 -20.65 38.82
N ALA A 495 49.55 -20.00 37.83
CA ALA A 495 49.21 -18.63 37.42
C ALA A 495 47.81 -18.50 36.81
N ASN A 496 47.20 -19.61 36.36
CA ASN A 496 45.83 -19.69 35.84
C ASN A 496 44.81 -20.19 36.88
N ALA A 497 45.04 -19.93 38.18
CA ALA A 497 44.05 -20.22 39.23
C ALA A 497 42.80 -19.31 39.16
N THR A 498 42.84 -18.25 38.37
CA THR A 498 41.70 -17.37 38.05
C THR A 498 41.63 -17.11 36.55
N GLY A 499 40.43 -16.84 36.04
CA GLY A 499 40.22 -16.53 34.62
C GLY A 499 38.75 -16.55 34.22
N VAL A 500 38.51 -16.75 32.91
CA VAL A 500 37.18 -17.02 32.34
C VAL A 500 37.20 -18.35 31.61
N LEU A 501 36.08 -19.09 31.64
CA LEU A 501 35.91 -20.33 30.90
C LEU A 501 35.83 -20.06 29.38
N SER A 502 36.35 -20.98 28.57
CA SER A 502 36.35 -20.88 27.10
C SER A 502 35.97 -22.21 26.44
N ASN A 503 36.02 -22.26 25.10
CA ASN A 503 35.86 -23.51 24.35
C ASN A 503 37.09 -24.44 24.44
N ASP A 504 38.21 -23.95 24.96
CA ASP A 504 39.46 -24.71 25.13
C ASP A 504 39.50 -25.37 26.52
N GLN A 505 40.01 -26.61 26.61
CA GLN A 505 40.06 -27.32 27.89
C GLN A 505 41.08 -26.70 28.85
N ILE A 506 40.59 -26.00 29.87
CA ILE A 506 41.42 -25.42 30.92
C ILE A 506 41.85 -26.50 31.92
N GLN A 507 43.15 -26.57 32.20
CA GLN A 507 43.71 -27.37 33.30
C GLN A 507 44.44 -26.47 34.31
N VAL A 508 44.06 -26.58 35.58
CA VAL A 508 44.76 -25.93 36.71
C VAL A 508 45.48 -27.04 37.48
N ILE A 509 46.76 -26.85 37.80
CA ILE A 509 47.58 -27.87 38.47
C ILE A 509 48.09 -27.30 39.79
N TYR A 510 47.70 -27.92 40.90
CA TYR A 510 48.31 -27.69 42.19
C TYR A 510 49.34 -28.78 42.48
N VAL A 511 50.58 -28.36 42.70
CA VAL A 511 51.68 -29.24 43.09
C VAL A 511 51.77 -29.29 44.61
N TYR A 512 51.91 -30.50 45.15
CA TYR A 512 52.11 -30.76 46.57
C TYR A 512 53.49 -31.40 46.74
N ASN A 513 54.14 -31.10 47.86
CA ASN A 513 55.31 -31.82 48.33
C ASN A 513 54.84 -32.93 49.28
N LYS A 514 55.44 -34.12 49.18
CA LYS A 514 55.23 -35.17 50.17
C LYS A 514 55.75 -34.74 51.54
N ASN A 515 54.97 -34.98 52.60
CA ASN A 515 55.38 -34.62 53.96
C ASN A 515 56.55 -35.49 54.42
N PRO A 516 57.51 -34.93 55.18
CA PRO A 516 58.56 -35.72 55.81
C PRO A 516 57.94 -36.67 56.85
N LEU A 517 58.33 -37.95 56.80
CA LEU A 517 58.04 -38.92 57.84
C LEU A 517 58.64 -38.46 59.17
N ALA A 518 57.91 -38.63 60.27
CA ALA A 518 58.36 -38.22 61.59
C ALA A 518 59.68 -38.89 61.97
N ASP A 519 60.58 -38.15 62.62
CA ASP A 519 61.73 -38.71 63.32
C ASP A 519 61.26 -39.33 64.64
N VAL A 520 61.61 -40.60 64.87
CA VAL A 520 61.06 -41.45 65.94
C VAL A 520 62.20 -42.23 66.57
N LYS A 521 62.20 -42.43 67.90
CA LYS A 521 63.24 -43.22 68.58
C LYS A 521 62.72 -44.44 69.33
N ILE A 522 63.59 -45.44 69.37
CA ILE A 522 63.48 -46.63 70.23
C ILE A 522 64.30 -46.36 71.49
N THR A 523 63.68 -46.46 72.65
CA THR A 523 64.37 -46.41 73.94
C THR A 523 64.42 -47.82 74.53
N VAL A 524 65.59 -48.47 74.48
CA VAL A 524 65.82 -49.77 75.10
C VAL A 524 66.20 -49.55 76.56
N LYS A 525 65.40 -50.10 77.47
CA LYS A 525 65.60 -50.02 78.92
C LYS A 525 66.05 -51.37 79.48
N PHE A 526 66.91 -51.31 80.48
CA PHE A 526 67.29 -52.46 81.29
C PHE A 526 66.81 -52.21 82.72
N VAL A 527 66.03 -53.14 83.29
CA VAL A 527 65.47 -53.03 84.64
C VAL A 527 65.70 -54.30 85.45
N ASP A 528 65.68 -54.19 86.77
CA ASP A 528 65.72 -55.33 87.68
C ASP A 528 64.37 -56.08 87.77
N GLN A 529 64.27 -57.01 88.72
CA GLN A 529 63.04 -57.78 88.97
C GLN A 529 61.87 -56.90 89.44
N ASP A 530 62.13 -55.85 90.22
CA ASP A 530 61.12 -54.94 90.74
C ASP A 530 60.71 -53.86 89.72
N GLY A 531 61.57 -53.56 88.75
CA GLY A 531 61.37 -52.58 87.69
C GLY A 531 62.22 -51.31 87.81
N ASN A 532 63.19 -51.25 88.74
CA ASN A 532 64.15 -50.14 88.83
C ASN A 532 65.20 -50.26 87.72
N PRO A 533 65.90 -49.18 87.33
CA PRO A 533 67.00 -49.25 86.35
C PRO A 533 68.06 -50.28 86.77
N PHE A 534 68.42 -51.19 85.88
CA PHE A 534 69.34 -52.29 86.18
C PHE A 534 70.73 -51.75 86.58
N MET A 535 71.12 -52.02 87.81
CA MET A 535 72.47 -51.78 88.32
C MET A 535 73.26 -53.08 88.27
N VAL A 536 74.48 -53.02 87.74
CA VAL A 536 75.41 -54.16 87.75
C VAL A 536 75.73 -54.54 89.21
N PRO A 537 75.37 -55.74 89.68
CA PRO A 537 75.56 -56.11 91.08
C PRO A 537 77.02 -56.15 91.51
N ASP A 538 77.25 -55.92 92.80
CA ASP A 538 78.55 -56.03 93.45
C ASP A 538 78.82 -57.49 93.84
N LEU A 539 79.80 -58.11 93.18
CA LEU A 539 80.14 -59.51 93.34
C LEU A 539 80.80 -59.82 94.69
N THR A 540 81.24 -58.81 95.46
CA THR A 540 81.70 -59.00 96.86
C THR A 540 80.55 -59.18 97.84
N THR A 541 79.34 -58.78 97.46
CA THR A 541 78.11 -58.90 98.28
C THR A 541 77.07 -59.85 97.68
N TYR A 542 77.30 -60.32 96.46
CA TYR A 542 76.43 -61.27 95.77
C TYR A 542 76.35 -62.61 96.51
N GLN A 543 75.15 -63.19 96.60
CA GLN A 543 74.86 -64.39 97.42
C GLN A 543 75.47 -64.25 98.84
N ASP A 544 75.09 -63.19 99.56
CA ASP A 544 75.55 -62.83 100.91
C ASP A 544 77.10 -62.75 101.11
N GLY A 545 77.86 -62.70 100.01
CA GLY A 545 79.32 -62.68 99.99
C GLY A 545 80.00 -64.03 99.75
N ASP A 546 79.27 -65.07 99.36
CA ASP A 546 79.76 -66.45 99.17
C ASP A 546 80.97 -66.57 98.23
N PHE A 547 81.19 -65.64 97.29
CA PHE A 547 82.37 -65.64 96.41
C PHE A 547 83.67 -65.14 97.07
N VAL A 548 83.59 -64.34 98.13
CA VAL A 548 84.76 -63.67 98.75
C VAL A 548 85.85 -64.64 99.25
N PRO A 549 85.53 -65.82 99.83
CA PRO A 549 86.54 -66.80 100.23
C PRO A 549 87.31 -67.45 99.06
N PHE A 550 86.75 -67.42 97.85
CA PHE A 550 87.26 -68.16 96.68
C PHE A 550 87.92 -67.26 95.64
N TYR A 551 87.51 -65.99 95.55
CA TYR A 551 88.01 -65.01 94.59
C TYR A 551 88.60 -63.78 95.29
N SER A 552 89.92 -63.74 95.42
CA SER A 552 90.66 -62.73 96.19
C SER A 552 90.70 -61.32 95.59
N ASN A 553 90.02 -61.07 94.47
CA ASN A 553 89.99 -59.79 93.76
C ASN A 553 88.72 -59.70 92.88
N LEU A 554 87.53 -59.68 93.50
CA LEU A 554 86.26 -59.64 92.76
C LEU A 554 86.04 -58.30 92.03
N ASP A 555 86.57 -57.20 92.56
CA ASP A 555 86.55 -55.84 91.98
C ASP A 555 87.14 -55.77 90.57
N GLN A 556 88.01 -56.73 90.18
CA GLN A 556 88.59 -56.77 88.83
C GLN A 556 87.55 -57.07 87.74
N TYR A 557 86.46 -57.76 88.10
CA TYR A 557 85.48 -58.22 87.15
C TYR A 557 84.56 -57.09 86.70
N LYS A 558 84.24 -57.10 85.40
CA LYS A 558 83.33 -56.17 84.74
C LYS A 558 82.22 -56.92 84.05
N VAL A 559 81.23 -56.20 83.54
CA VAL A 559 80.08 -56.81 82.86
C VAL A 559 79.90 -56.17 81.49
N GLN A 560 79.90 -56.98 80.44
CA GLN A 560 79.72 -56.55 79.05
C GLN A 560 78.32 -56.92 78.53
N LEU A 561 77.62 -55.93 77.97
CA LEU A 561 76.39 -56.17 77.20
C LEU A 561 76.74 -56.65 75.78
N ASP A 562 76.25 -57.82 75.39
CA ASP A 562 76.47 -58.45 74.08
C ASP A 562 75.87 -57.67 72.89
N TYR A 563 74.77 -56.95 73.10
CA TYR A 563 74.07 -56.23 72.04
C TYR A 563 74.88 -55.07 71.43
N ASN A 564 75.70 -54.38 72.23
CA ASN A 564 76.48 -53.21 71.80
C ASN A 564 77.94 -53.22 72.27
N GLN A 565 78.41 -54.33 72.86
CA GLN A 565 79.74 -54.53 73.45
C GLN A 565 80.14 -53.53 74.54
N GLN A 566 79.21 -52.72 75.09
CA GLN A 566 79.52 -51.78 76.17
C GLN A 566 79.87 -52.52 77.47
N ILE A 567 80.89 -52.00 78.16
CA ILE A 567 81.43 -52.57 79.40
C ILE A 567 81.07 -51.64 80.56
N TYR A 568 80.50 -52.22 81.61
CA TYR A 568 80.07 -51.57 82.82
C TYR A 568 80.87 -52.10 84.02
N ASN A 569 81.14 -51.23 84.99
CA ASN A 569 81.76 -51.62 86.25
C ASN A 569 80.68 -52.09 87.24
N GLN A 570 81.06 -52.77 88.32
CA GLN A 570 80.14 -53.11 89.41
C GLN A 570 79.60 -51.84 90.10
N ASN A 571 78.40 -51.92 90.67
CA ASN A 571 77.60 -50.79 91.19
C ASN A 571 77.24 -49.70 90.15
N GLN A 572 77.44 -49.94 88.86
CA GLN A 572 77.07 -48.99 87.80
C GLN A 572 75.64 -49.26 87.29
N VAL A 573 74.81 -48.20 87.23
CA VAL A 573 73.51 -48.27 86.54
C VAL A 573 73.73 -48.30 85.03
N VAL A 574 73.09 -49.26 84.36
CA VAL A 574 73.10 -49.38 82.89
C VAL A 574 72.15 -48.31 82.30
N PRO A 575 72.62 -47.43 81.41
CA PRO A 575 71.80 -46.38 80.83
C PRO A 575 70.85 -46.91 79.74
N ASP A 576 69.75 -46.18 79.52
CA ASP A 576 68.88 -46.41 78.36
C ASP A 576 69.67 -46.27 77.05
N ILE A 577 69.49 -47.21 76.10
CA ILE A 577 70.02 -47.09 74.74
C ILE A 577 68.96 -46.44 73.85
N VAL A 578 69.32 -45.35 73.17
CA VAL A 578 68.44 -44.64 72.23
C VAL A 578 68.86 -44.95 70.79
N ILE A 579 67.96 -45.53 70.00
CA ILE A 579 68.16 -45.83 68.58
C ILE A 579 67.26 -44.89 67.76
N PRO A 580 67.81 -44.05 66.86
CA PRO A 580 67.01 -43.21 65.97
C PRO A 580 66.45 -44.01 64.80
N GLY A 581 65.28 -43.61 64.31
CA GLY A 581 64.65 -44.09 63.08
C GLY A 581 63.59 -43.09 62.61
N LYS A 582 62.75 -43.52 61.66
CA LYS A 582 61.63 -42.75 61.14
C LYS A 582 60.34 -43.55 61.17
N GLU A 583 59.21 -42.86 61.18
CA GLU A 583 57.90 -43.46 60.95
C GLU A 583 57.90 -44.33 59.67
N GLY A 584 57.44 -45.57 59.78
CA GLY A 584 57.50 -46.56 58.70
C GLY A 584 58.74 -47.46 58.68
N ASP A 585 59.81 -47.14 59.42
CA ASP A 585 60.97 -48.03 59.53
C ASP A 585 60.62 -49.32 60.29
N ALA A 586 61.16 -50.45 59.81
CA ALA A 586 61.08 -51.72 60.52
C ALA A 586 62.23 -51.86 61.52
N TYR A 587 61.93 -52.33 62.73
CA TYR A 587 62.92 -52.59 63.78
C TYR A 587 62.79 -54.02 64.32
N SER A 588 63.91 -54.56 64.81
CA SER A 588 63.96 -55.83 65.55
C SER A 588 65.15 -55.81 66.50
N LEU A 589 64.89 -56.13 67.76
CA LEU A 589 65.89 -56.25 68.83
C LEU A 589 66.04 -57.72 69.26
N PRO A 590 67.21 -58.11 69.81
CA PRO A 590 67.44 -59.46 70.33
C PRO A 590 66.34 -59.98 71.26
N LYS A 591 66.07 -61.29 71.21
CA LYS A 591 65.20 -61.97 72.18
C LYS A 591 65.83 -62.06 73.57
N GLU A 592 67.15 -62.22 73.59
CA GLU A 592 67.99 -62.31 74.77
C GLU A 592 68.99 -61.15 74.75
N MET A 593 69.19 -60.47 75.88
CA MET A 593 70.19 -59.44 76.11
C MET A 593 71.11 -59.96 77.22
N ASN A 594 72.41 -60.12 76.95
CA ASN A 594 73.34 -60.79 77.85
C ASN A 594 74.38 -59.83 78.40
N PHE A 595 74.41 -59.73 79.72
CA PHE A 595 75.36 -59.00 80.53
C PHE A 595 76.38 -60.01 81.09
N ASN A 596 77.39 -60.32 80.27
CA ASN A 596 78.37 -61.37 80.53
C ASN A 596 79.50 -60.87 81.43
N ILE A 597 79.97 -61.70 82.37
CA ILE A 597 81.06 -61.36 83.29
C ILE A 597 82.40 -61.43 82.56
N MET A 598 83.30 -60.47 82.81
CA MET A 598 84.55 -60.25 82.08
C MET A 598 85.72 -60.00 83.05
N ASP A 599 86.90 -60.57 82.78
CA ASP A 599 88.12 -60.39 83.59
C ASP A 599 88.91 -59.10 83.28
N ASP A 600 90.00 -58.88 84.02
CA ASP A 600 90.92 -57.75 83.88
C ASP A 600 91.63 -57.67 82.51
N LYS A 601 91.62 -58.76 81.74
CA LYS A 601 92.24 -58.90 80.42
C LYS A 601 91.23 -58.79 79.27
N GLY A 602 89.93 -58.72 79.59
CA GLY A 602 88.84 -58.64 78.61
C GLY A 602 88.28 -59.99 78.15
N ASN A 603 88.63 -61.09 78.81
CA ASN A 603 88.04 -62.41 78.53
C ASN A 603 86.65 -62.51 79.18
N ILE A 604 85.67 -63.04 78.47
CA ILE A 604 84.41 -63.48 79.09
C ILE A 604 84.67 -64.71 79.96
N ILE A 605 84.06 -64.75 81.14
CA ILE A 605 84.19 -65.81 82.14
C ILE A 605 82.94 -66.70 82.10
N ASP A 606 83.14 -68.01 81.92
CA ASP A 606 82.05 -68.99 81.83
C ASP A 606 81.17 -69.04 83.10
N TYR A 607 81.78 -68.87 84.28
CA TYR A 607 81.09 -68.71 85.57
C TYR A 607 82.05 -68.33 86.71
N LEU A 608 81.49 -67.73 87.76
CA LEU A 608 82.07 -67.67 89.11
C LEU A 608 81.30 -68.64 90.02
N ILE A 609 81.95 -69.44 90.85
CA ILE A 609 81.32 -70.43 91.74
C ILE A 609 81.90 -70.45 93.16
N ALA A 610 81.05 -70.68 94.15
CA ALA A 610 81.37 -71.02 95.54
C ALA A 610 80.88 -72.45 95.85
N PRO A 611 81.72 -73.36 96.37
CA PRO A 611 81.28 -74.66 96.86
C PRO A 611 80.43 -74.56 98.14
N ASP A 612 79.29 -75.24 98.13
CA ASP A 612 78.42 -75.50 99.28
C ASP A 612 79.02 -76.60 100.19
N ALA A 613 78.45 -76.74 101.40
CA ALA A 613 78.88 -77.74 102.39
C ALA A 613 78.38 -79.20 102.11
N ASP A 614 77.75 -79.45 100.96
CA ASP A 614 77.12 -80.73 100.58
C ASP A 614 77.71 -81.35 99.28
N ASP A 615 78.96 -81.02 98.97
CA ASP A 615 79.68 -81.38 97.72
C ASP A 615 79.00 -80.85 96.44
N THR A 616 78.23 -79.76 96.56
CA THR A 616 77.72 -78.98 95.42
C THR A 616 78.36 -77.59 95.36
N ALA A 617 78.03 -76.79 94.34
CA ALA A 617 78.52 -75.43 94.18
C ALA A 617 77.47 -74.54 93.51
N ARG A 618 77.28 -73.35 94.07
CA ARG A 618 76.45 -72.27 93.52
C ARG A 618 77.34 -71.28 92.78
N GLY A 619 76.76 -70.55 91.83
CA GLY A 619 77.51 -69.57 91.08
C GLY A 619 76.65 -68.72 90.18
N ILE A 620 77.30 -67.85 89.42
CA ILE A 620 76.70 -67.02 88.39
C ILE A 620 77.49 -67.12 87.09
N MET A 621 76.77 -67.22 85.97
CA MET A 621 77.33 -67.22 84.61
C MET A 621 77.27 -65.84 83.95
N LYS A 622 76.11 -65.18 84.04
CA LYS A 622 75.80 -63.89 83.39
C LYS A 622 74.59 -63.26 84.09
N PHE A 623 74.29 -62.00 83.77
CA PHE A 623 72.95 -61.45 83.94
C PHE A 623 72.26 -61.40 82.56
N TYR A 624 70.95 -61.63 82.50
CA TYR A 624 70.21 -61.72 81.23
C TYR A 624 68.71 -61.53 81.44
N ASN A 625 67.90 -61.37 80.39
CA ASN A 625 66.45 -61.14 80.54
C ASN A 625 65.58 -62.40 80.78
N GLY A 626 66.18 -63.56 81.07
CA GLY A 626 65.40 -64.77 81.38
C GLY A 626 64.53 -65.24 80.21
N ILE A 627 63.37 -65.81 80.57
CA ILE A 627 62.27 -66.06 79.63
C ILE A 627 61.40 -64.81 79.36
N SER A 628 61.75 -63.66 79.96
CA SER A 628 61.01 -62.39 79.84
C SER A 628 61.42 -61.65 78.56
N ILE A 629 61.02 -62.21 77.42
CA ILE A 629 61.23 -61.61 76.09
C ILE A 629 60.19 -60.48 75.89
N PRO A 630 60.60 -59.23 75.57
CA PRO A 630 59.64 -58.17 75.29
C PRO A 630 58.83 -58.46 74.02
N GLU A 631 57.51 -58.34 74.11
CA GLU A 631 56.60 -58.54 72.97
C GLU A 631 56.83 -57.48 71.88
N ASN A 632 57.06 -56.22 72.30
CA ASN A 632 57.28 -55.06 71.42
C ASN A 632 58.76 -54.87 71.00
N ARG A 633 59.58 -55.92 71.02
CA ARG A 633 60.99 -55.85 70.59
C ARG A 633 61.16 -55.70 69.06
N GLU A 634 60.11 -55.96 68.29
CA GLU A 634 60.13 -55.95 66.82
C GLU A 634 58.80 -55.42 66.25
N GLY A 635 58.86 -54.78 65.08
CA GLY A 635 57.68 -54.22 64.42
C GLY A 635 58.03 -53.08 63.47
N THR A 636 57.09 -52.16 63.29
CA THR A 636 57.24 -50.94 62.47
C THR A 636 57.03 -49.71 63.34
N LEU A 637 57.89 -48.70 63.20
CA LEU A 637 57.75 -47.41 63.87
C LEU A 637 56.53 -46.65 63.33
N LYS A 638 55.86 -45.92 64.23
CA LYS A 638 54.69 -45.08 63.96
C LYS A 638 54.97 -43.65 64.42
N ASP A 639 53.98 -42.78 64.37
CA ASP A 639 53.92 -41.41 64.89
C ASP A 639 54.45 -41.12 66.32
N LYS A 640 54.97 -42.12 67.05
CA LYS A 640 55.39 -42.01 68.47
C LYS A 640 56.62 -42.87 68.79
N ASP A 641 57.46 -42.33 69.67
CA ASP A 641 58.56 -43.05 70.31
C ASP A 641 58.09 -44.35 70.98
N ILE A 642 58.94 -45.38 70.93
CA ILE A 642 58.68 -46.67 71.55
C ILE A 642 59.68 -46.96 72.67
N VAL A 643 59.25 -47.71 73.68
CA VAL A 643 60.07 -48.12 74.82
C VAL A 643 60.05 -49.64 74.91
N VAL A 644 61.21 -50.28 74.84
CA VAL A 644 61.36 -51.74 74.93
C VAL A 644 62.16 -52.05 76.19
N THR A 645 61.56 -52.77 77.13
CA THR A 645 62.12 -52.94 78.48
C THR A 645 62.50 -54.40 78.73
N TYR A 646 63.79 -54.65 78.91
CA TYR A 646 64.35 -55.95 79.27
C TYR A 646 64.51 -56.04 80.79
N ARG A 647 63.75 -56.94 81.43
CA ARG A 647 63.90 -57.27 82.86
C ARG A 647 65.06 -58.23 83.04
N ILE A 648 66.17 -57.74 83.56
CA ILE A 648 67.42 -58.47 83.78
C ILE A 648 67.39 -59.18 85.13
N ILE A 649 67.82 -60.44 85.12
CA ILE A 649 67.97 -61.34 86.25
C ILE A 649 69.35 -62.02 86.19
N PRO A 650 69.91 -62.50 87.30
CA PRO A 650 71.06 -63.39 87.22
C PRO A 650 70.71 -64.72 86.54
N TYR A 651 71.69 -65.28 85.83
CA TYR A 651 71.74 -66.70 85.49
C TYR A 651 72.61 -67.37 86.55
N ASP A 652 71.98 -67.75 87.67
CA ASP A 652 72.62 -68.58 88.68
C ASP A 652 72.81 -70.01 88.16
N ILE A 653 73.88 -70.67 88.57
CA ILE A 653 74.17 -72.06 88.26
C ILE A 653 74.32 -72.89 89.54
N TYR A 654 73.94 -74.16 89.44
CA TYR A 654 74.16 -75.18 90.47
C TYR A 654 74.85 -76.38 89.82
N ARG A 655 75.96 -76.82 90.40
CA ARG A 655 76.78 -77.95 89.90
C ARG A 655 77.23 -78.83 91.06
N PRO A 656 77.63 -80.09 90.82
CA PRO A 656 78.53 -80.79 91.74
C PRO A 656 79.82 -79.98 91.92
N ALA A 657 80.42 -80.03 93.11
CA ALA A 657 81.71 -79.38 93.36
C ALA A 657 82.82 -79.99 92.47
N PRO A 658 83.76 -79.17 91.95
CA PRO A 658 84.84 -79.61 91.05
C PRO A 658 86.04 -80.25 91.77
#